data_AF-A0AAD5C5I9-F1
#
_entry.id   AF-A0AAD5C5I9-F1
#
_cell.length_a   1.000
_cell.length_b   1.000
_cell.length_c   1.000
_cell.angle_alpha   90.00
_cell.angle_beta   90.00
_cell.angle_gamma   90.00
#
_symmetry.space_group_name_H-M   'P 1'
#
loop_
_entity.id
_entity.type
_entity.pdbx_description
1 polymer ?
#
loop_
_entity_poly.entity_id
_entity_poly.type
_entity_poly.pdbx_seq_one_letter_code
_entity_poly.pdbx_strand_id
1 'polypeptide(L)'
;MDKHVQDIASDCDQLPERFIRKQYKEYGNVIDCGLSSQAELPVIDVSLLNSSPVELDKLKSAVTTWGCFQAINHGIESLFLEKVREIGEAFFRLPGDEKKKYLRDEDDVDGYGNDMVLSDDQVLDWTDRLYLTVLPKDQRKMQFWPQNPPHFRGVLDEYISKIELIYEDVLKALARSINLEEDCFLNQLGTTAPKSARYNYYPPCPWPERVLGVKPHADSSAITLLLQDKEVAGLQLLKDNQWVGVPVVPDALTINVGDQIEIMSNGIFKSPVHRVLVNSTKERMTLAVFCPALSDQVIGPADKLITDKTPRCHKNKINQDSEIGNDIKRCEGGKSQPSKPKSTAHITKLCNFTLVGNDRRPGRSWSHISINHKPMNSQVQEIAAHCDQLPERYIQKEDEEHGNVTNNNASSPAKIPVIDLSLLTSSHLELDKLKKASTSWGCFQAINHGIEGSFLDKVREVSRLFFDLPAEEKKCLSEENDVEGYGNDMVFSDDQILDWTDRLYLTVFPKDQQRLKFWPKNPTNFKEVVDDYISKIELINQVILKAVARSLNLEENCFLDQYGTTSSKMVARFNYYPPCPWPDKVVGLKPHTDGSAFTFVLQDKEVEGLQVLKDGKWFGVPIVPDALMINVGEQIEIMSNGIFKSPVHRAMVNTKNQRISLAVFCMPQTIKDIGPVDGLITDVTPRLYKNVTFSTDFFFQNNQQGKRRLDVCKI
;
A
#
# COMPACT_ATOMS: atom_id res chain seq x y z
N MET A 1 21.04 4.91 -0.84
CA MET A 1 22.17 4.35 -0.05
C MET A 1 23.21 3.94 -1.08
N ASP A 2 24.35 4.62 -1.13
CA ASP A 2 25.23 4.62 -2.31
C ASP A 2 26.29 3.50 -2.28
N LYS A 3 26.14 2.49 -1.42
CA LYS A 3 27.11 1.40 -1.27
C LYS A 3 26.45 0.03 -1.39
N HIS A 4 27.02 -0.83 -2.21
CA HIS A 4 26.60 -2.23 -2.38
C HIS A 4 27.00 -3.05 -1.14
N VAL A 5 26.28 -4.15 -0.88
CA VAL A 5 26.52 -4.97 0.32
C VAL A 5 27.91 -5.60 0.29
N GLN A 6 28.43 -5.94 -0.88
CA GLN A 6 29.79 -6.44 -1.05
C GLN A 6 30.85 -5.40 -0.63
N ASP A 7 30.61 -4.11 -0.92
CA ASP A 7 31.50 -3.01 -0.52
C ASP A 7 31.38 -2.74 1.00
N ILE A 8 30.18 -2.93 1.57
CA ILE A 8 29.97 -2.82 3.02
C ILE A 8 30.64 -3.99 3.74
N ALA A 9 30.56 -5.20 3.21
CA ALA A 9 31.13 -6.39 3.84
C ALA A 9 32.68 -6.36 3.89
N SER A 10 33.34 -5.67 2.96
CA SER A 10 34.82 -5.56 2.96
C SER A 10 35.37 -4.49 3.91
N ASP A 11 34.60 -3.43 4.18
CA ASP A 11 35.12 -2.19 4.76
C ASP A 11 34.52 -1.82 6.13
N CYS A 12 33.70 -2.68 6.74
CA CYS A 12 32.83 -2.27 7.84
C CYS A 12 33.08 -3.00 9.18
N ASP A 13 33.54 -2.24 10.18
CA ASP A 13 33.70 -2.69 11.57
C ASP A 13 32.37 -2.68 12.38
N GLN A 14 31.29 -2.08 11.83
CA GLN A 14 30.00 -1.94 12.53
C GLN A 14 28.79 -2.12 11.60
N LEU A 15 27.90 -3.07 11.90
CA LEU A 15 26.70 -3.32 11.12
C LEU A 15 25.80 -2.06 10.97
N PRO A 16 25.54 -1.56 9.74
CA PRO A 16 24.65 -0.42 9.56
C PRO A 16 23.22 -0.75 10.00
N GLU A 17 22.55 0.16 10.70
CA GLU A 17 21.24 -0.10 11.33
C GLU A 17 20.18 -0.61 10.36
N ARG A 18 20.26 -0.19 9.11
CA ARG A 18 19.31 -0.55 8.05
C ARG A 18 19.37 -2.02 7.63
N PHE A 19 20.42 -2.76 7.96
CA PHE A 19 20.46 -4.21 7.72
C PHE A 19 20.03 -5.03 8.94
N ILE A 20 19.86 -4.38 10.10
CA ILE A 20 19.45 -5.05 11.34
C ILE A 20 18.01 -5.53 11.18
N ARG A 21 17.82 -6.84 11.26
CA ARG A 21 16.50 -7.48 11.17
C ARG A 21 15.57 -6.96 12.26
N LYS A 22 14.34 -6.57 11.88
CA LYS A 22 13.24 -6.26 12.81
C LYS A 22 12.53 -7.55 13.23
N GLN A 23 11.81 -7.53 14.36
CA GLN A 23 10.97 -8.67 14.76
C GLN A 23 9.75 -8.78 13.84
N TYR A 24 9.71 -9.83 13.02
CA TYR A 24 8.52 -10.22 12.25
C TYR A 24 7.54 -10.96 13.18
N LYS A 25 6.77 -10.21 13.99
CA LYS A 25 5.79 -10.74 15.00
C LYS A 25 4.79 -11.75 14.44
N GLU A 26 4.67 -11.76 13.13
CA GLU A 26 3.79 -12.53 12.32
C GLU A 26 4.30 -13.98 12.09
N TYR A 27 5.61 -14.19 12.03
CA TYR A 27 6.19 -15.51 11.75
C TYR A 27 6.69 -16.24 13.00
N GLY A 28 6.10 -15.95 14.17
CA GLY A 28 6.48 -16.53 15.46
C GLY A 28 7.75 -15.94 16.07
N ASN A 29 8.11 -16.36 17.29
CA ASN A 29 9.32 -15.89 17.99
C ASN A 29 10.56 -16.24 17.16
N VAL A 30 11.27 -15.21 16.67
CA VAL A 30 12.50 -15.29 15.86
C VAL A 30 13.72 -15.68 16.71
N ILE A 31 13.55 -16.65 17.61
CA ILE A 31 14.63 -17.22 18.44
C ILE A 31 14.86 -18.65 17.97
N ASP A 32 15.15 -18.84 16.69
CA ASP A 32 15.94 -20.00 16.28
C ASP A 32 16.89 -19.57 15.17
N CYS A 33 18.11 -19.27 15.58
CA CYS A 33 19.22 -18.94 14.68
C CYS A 33 20.05 -20.19 14.36
N GLY A 34 19.55 -21.38 14.68
CA GLY A 34 20.22 -22.65 14.39
C GLY A 34 19.78 -23.25 13.05
N LEU A 35 20.73 -23.88 12.35
CA LEU A 35 20.51 -24.87 11.29
C LEU A 35 19.89 -26.19 11.82
N SER A 36 19.08 -26.12 12.89
CA SER A 36 18.75 -27.27 13.76
C SER A 36 17.93 -28.36 13.06
N SER A 37 17.08 -28.01 12.09
CA SER A 37 16.28 -28.95 11.31
C SER A 37 16.36 -28.68 9.81
N GLN A 38 16.87 -29.65 9.04
CA GLN A 38 16.79 -29.64 7.58
C GLN A 38 15.41 -30.11 7.12
N ALA A 39 14.89 -29.48 6.07
CA ALA A 39 13.66 -29.91 5.44
C ALA A 39 13.89 -31.23 4.69
N GLU A 40 13.04 -32.22 4.95
CA GLU A 40 12.93 -33.43 4.12
C GLU A 40 12.13 -33.09 2.85
N LEU A 41 12.68 -32.19 2.03
CA LEU A 41 12.04 -31.75 0.80
C LEU A 41 12.00 -32.90 -0.22
N PRO A 42 10.83 -33.18 -0.83
CA PRO A 42 10.73 -34.22 -1.83
C PRO A 42 11.62 -33.92 -3.03
N VAL A 43 12.30 -34.96 -3.51
CA VAL A 43 13.07 -34.93 -4.76
C VAL A 43 12.19 -35.47 -5.87
N ILE A 44 11.95 -34.69 -6.93
CA ILE A 44 11.11 -35.04 -8.07
C ILE A 44 11.99 -35.28 -9.29
N ASP A 45 11.84 -36.44 -9.90
CA ASP A 45 12.44 -36.76 -11.20
C ASP A 45 11.57 -36.20 -12.33
N VAL A 46 12.03 -35.10 -12.93
CA VAL A 46 11.27 -34.39 -13.98
C VAL A 46 11.06 -35.28 -15.22
N SER A 47 12.01 -36.17 -15.53
CA SER A 47 11.92 -37.06 -16.68
C SER A 47 10.78 -38.10 -16.57
N LEU A 48 10.31 -38.34 -15.35
CA LEU A 48 9.24 -39.30 -15.06
C LEU A 48 7.85 -38.67 -14.96
N LEU A 49 7.72 -37.34 -14.94
CA LEU A 49 6.44 -36.63 -14.74
C LEU A 49 5.38 -36.91 -15.82
N ASN A 50 5.82 -37.30 -17.02
CA ASN A 50 4.95 -37.64 -18.15
C ASN A 50 4.61 -39.14 -18.22
N SER A 51 5.35 -40.01 -17.54
CA SER A 51 5.30 -41.47 -17.74
C SER A 51 5.00 -42.27 -16.46
N SER A 52 5.17 -41.67 -15.28
CA SER A 52 5.01 -42.33 -13.98
C SER A 52 3.91 -41.66 -13.15
N PRO A 53 2.74 -42.33 -12.97
CA PRO A 53 1.71 -41.85 -12.04
C PRO A 53 2.23 -41.70 -10.61
N VAL A 54 3.18 -42.55 -10.20
CA VAL A 54 3.80 -42.49 -8.86
C VAL A 54 4.58 -41.18 -8.69
N GLU A 55 5.34 -40.76 -9.70
CA GLU A 55 6.10 -39.52 -9.62
C GLU A 55 5.17 -38.29 -9.70
N LEU A 56 4.07 -38.40 -10.45
CA LEU A 56 3.02 -37.37 -10.49
C LEU A 56 2.33 -37.18 -9.13
N ASP A 57 2.00 -38.27 -8.43
CA ASP A 57 1.43 -38.24 -7.08
C ASP A 57 2.44 -37.70 -6.05
N LYS A 58 3.72 -38.03 -6.22
CA LYS A 58 4.81 -37.49 -5.40
C LYS A 58 4.95 -35.98 -5.61
N LEU A 59 4.88 -35.49 -6.85
CA LEU A 59 4.86 -34.05 -7.16
C LEU A 59 3.67 -33.37 -6.48
N LYS A 60 2.47 -33.93 -6.62
CA LYS A 60 1.26 -33.40 -5.97
C LYS A 60 1.44 -33.29 -4.47
N SER A 61 1.92 -34.35 -3.83
CA SER A 61 2.18 -34.40 -2.39
C SER A 61 3.21 -33.36 -1.98
N ALA A 62 4.29 -33.20 -2.75
CA ALA A 62 5.33 -32.21 -2.49
C ALA A 62 4.78 -30.79 -2.53
N VAL A 63 4.05 -30.42 -3.59
CA VAL A 63 3.53 -29.05 -3.73
C VAL A 63 2.36 -28.77 -2.77
N THR A 64 1.57 -29.76 -2.41
CA THR A 64 0.51 -29.61 -1.39
C THR A 64 1.10 -29.43 0.01
N THR A 65 2.15 -30.19 0.35
CA THR A 65 2.70 -30.23 1.72
C THR A 65 3.72 -29.13 1.96
N TRP A 66 4.57 -28.89 0.97
CA TRP A 66 5.75 -28.03 1.09
C TRP A 66 5.67 -26.79 0.21
N GLY A 67 4.87 -26.80 -0.86
CA GLY A 67 4.91 -25.76 -1.88
C GLY A 67 6.22 -25.71 -2.68
N CYS A 68 7.15 -26.62 -2.39
CA CYS A 68 8.52 -26.60 -2.87
C CYS A 68 9.05 -28.05 -2.99
N PHE A 69 9.95 -28.28 -3.93
CA PHE A 69 10.61 -29.56 -4.15
C PHE A 69 11.96 -29.38 -4.84
N GLN A 70 12.80 -30.42 -4.81
CA GLN A 70 14.06 -30.49 -5.56
C GLN A 70 13.83 -31.26 -6.86
N ALA A 71 14.03 -30.62 -8.01
CA ALA A 71 13.93 -31.26 -9.31
C ALA A 71 15.29 -31.85 -9.72
N ILE A 72 15.32 -33.12 -10.09
CA ILE A 72 16.48 -33.81 -10.68
C ILE A 72 16.10 -34.36 -12.05
N ASN A 73 17.10 -34.81 -12.82
CA ASN A 73 16.90 -35.40 -14.15
C ASN A 73 16.07 -34.49 -15.08
N HIS A 74 16.19 -33.18 -14.89
CA HIS A 74 15.49 -32.14 -15.66
C HIS A 74 16.15 -31.83 -17.02
N GLY A 75 17.11 -32.64 -17.46
CA GLY A 75 17.71 -32.53 -18.79
C GLY A 75 18.76 -31.42 -18.97
N ILE A 76 19.21 -30.75 -17.91
CA ILE A 76 20.33 -29.79 -17.96
C ILE A 76 21.58 -30.49 -17.44
N GLU A 77 22.65 -30.50 -18.24
CA GLU A 77 23.91 -31.13 -17.87
C GLU A 77 24.59 -30.40 -16.70
N SER A 78 25.18 -31.15 -15.77
CA SER A 78 25.90 -30.62 -14.60
C SER A 78 26.99 -29.61 -14.99
N LEU A 79 27.80 -29.93 -16.02
CA LEU A 79 28.84 -29.03 -16.52
C LEU A 79 28.27 -27.71 -17.07
N PHE A 80 27.05 -27.72 -17.59
CA PHE A 80 26.39 -26.50 -18.05
C PHE A 80 25.85 -25.68 -16.86
N LEU A 81 25.27 -26.33 -15.84
CA LEU A 81 24.90 -25.64 -14.60
C LEU A 81 26.11 -25.00 -13.90
N GLU A 82 27.28 -25.63 -13.95
CA GLU A 82 28.53 -25.04 -13.48
C GLU A 82 28.88 -23.77 -14.26
N LYS A 83 28.84 -23.79 -15.60
CA LYS A 83 29.06 -22.59 -16.42
C LYS A 83 28.08 -21.46 -16.08
N VAL A 84 26.81 -21.77 -15.81
CA VAL A 84 25.79 -20.78 -15.41
C VAL A 84 26.16 -20.13 -14.07
N ARG A 85 26.67 -20.90 -13.10
CA ARG A 85 27.19 -20.35 -11.84
C ARG A 85 28.46 -19.52 -12.09
N GLU A 86 29.40 -20.02 -12.88
CA GLU A 86 30.67 -19.34 -13.17
C GLU A 86 30.47 -17.95 -13.79
N ILE A 87 29.53 -17.79 -14.73
CA ILE A 87 29.28 -16.47 -15.33
C ILE A 87 28.69 -15.46 -14.32
N GLY A 88 27.86 -15.92 -13.38
CA GLY A 88 27.35 -15.10 -12.30
C GLY A 88 28.45 -14.72 -11.32
N GLU A 89 29.24 -15.70 -10.87
CA GLU A 89 30.36 -15.47 -9.95
C GLU A 89 31.37 -14.51 -10.55
N ALA A 90 31.73 -14.72 -11.82
CA ALA A 90 32.67 -13.87 -12.53
C ALA A 90 32.14 -12.45 -12.67
N PHE A 91 30.83 -12.23 -12.88
CA PHE A 91 30.21 -10.90 -12.86
C PHE A 91 30.36 -10.22 -11.49
N PHE A 92 30.00 -10.87 -10.39
CA PHE A 92 30.08 -10.25 -9.05
C PHE A 92 31.53 -10.05 -8.55
N ARG A 93 32.49 -10.79 -9.10
CA ARG A 93 33.94 -10.59 -8.88
C ARG A 93 34.54 -9.44 -9.70
N LEU A 94 33.82 -8.88 -10.68
CA LEU A 94 34.32 -7.72 -11.42
C LEU A 94 34.54 -6.51 -10.49
N PRO A 95 35.49 -5.61 -10.82
CA PRO A 95 35.65 -4.35 -10.11
C PRO A 95 34.34 -3.56 -10.05
N GLY A 96 34.15 -2.78 -8.99
CA GLY A 96 32.93 -1.98 -8.77
C GLY A 96 32.54 -1.14 -9.99
N ASP A 97 33.51 -0.47 -10.63
CA ASP A 97 33.26 0.38 -11.80
C ASP A 97 32.82 -0.40 -13.05
N GLU A 98 33.22 -1.67 -13.18
CA GLU A 98 32.75 -2.55 -14.26
C GLU A 98 31.31 -3.00 -14.02
N LYS A 99 30.97 -3.34 -12.77
CA LYS A 99 29.58 -3.70 -12.39
C LYS A 99 28.64 -2.49 -12.51
N LYS A 100 29.14 -1.29 -12.19
CA LYS A 100 28.36 -0.06 -12.22
C LYS A 100 27.85 0.33 -13.61
N LYS A 101 28.47 -0.18 -14.68
CA LYS A 101 27.99 -0.01 -16.07
C LYS A 101 26.59 -0.58 -16.30
N TYR A 102 26.16 -1.48 -15.43
CA TYR A 102 24.88 -2.15 -15.51
C TYR A 102 23.95 -1.73 -14.37
N LEU A 103 24.23 -0.62 -13.67
CA LEU A 103 23.36 -0.13 -12.59
C LEU A 103 21.93 0.02 -13.09
N ARG A 104 20.99 -0.37 -12.24
CA ARG A 104 19.57 -0.12 -12.46
C ARG A 104 19.28 1.38 -12.36
N ASP A 105 18.52 1.90 -13.32
CA ASP A 105 17.99 3.27 -13.28
C ASP A 105 16.86 3.40 -12.22
N GLU A 106 16.53 4.60 -11.75
CA GLU A 106 15.54 4.81 -10.66
C GLU A 106 14.16 4.24 -10.98
N ASP A 107 13.74 4.28 -12.25
CA ASP A 107 12.43 3.81 -12.72
C ASP A 107 12.47 2.42 -13.35
N ASP A 108 13.63 1.75 -13.39
CA ASP A 108 13.78 0.44 -14.00
C ASP A 108 13.81 -0.68 -12.96
N VAL A 109 13.39 -1.88 -13.35
CA VAL A 109 13.54 -3.10 -12.55
C VAL A 109 14.77 -3.90 -12.97
N ASP A 110 15.22 -3.72 -14.21
CA ASP A 110 16.39 -4.42 -14.77
C ASP A 110 17.69 -3.69 -14.40
N GLY A 111 18.72 -4.45 -14.03
CA GLY A 111 20.04 -3.94 -13.73
C GLY A 111 20.65 -4.50 -12.46
N TYR A 112 21.87 -4.06 -12.21
CA TYR A 112 22.65 -4.31 -11.01
C TYR A 112 22.25 -3.32 -9.92
N GLY A 113 21.97 -3.82 -8.72
CA GLY A 113 21.58 -2.97 -7.59
C GLY A 113 20.67 -3.67 -6.59
N ASN A 114 20.43 -3.01 -5.47
CA ASN A 114 19.63 -3.54 -4.37
C ASN A 114 18.18 -3.07 -4.45
N ASP A 115 17.34 -3.51 -3.51
CA ASP A 115 15.99 -2.95 -3.38
C ASP A 115 16.07 -1.43 -3.32
N MET A 116 15.15 -0.76 -4.01
CA MET A 116 15.00 0.68 -3.88
C MET A 116 14.81 1.02 -2.41
N VAL A 117 15.52 2.05 -1.97
CA VAL A 117 15.39 2.62 -0.63
C VAL A 117 14.18 3.57 -0.68
N LEU A 118 13.03 3.06 -0.27
CA LEU A 118 11.74 3.76 -0.30
C LEU A 118 11.47 4.54 1.00
N SER A 119 12.17 4.20 2.08
CA SER A 119 12.12 4.92 3.35
C SER A 119 13.45 4.83 4.11
N ASP A 120 13.65 5.70 5.10
CA ASP A 120 14.85 5.68 5.95
C ASP A 120 14.84 4.51 6.94
N ASP A 121 13.67 3.99 7.29
CA ASP A 121 13.50 2.88 8.24
C ASP A 121 13.36 1.50 7.58
N GLN A 122 13.39 1.45 6.25
CA GLN A 122 13.35 0.20 5.49
C GLN A 122 14.55 -0.67 5.84
N VAL A 123 14.25 -1.88 6.32
CA VAL A 123 15.25 -2.93 6.50
C VAL A 123 15.67 -3.43 5.14
N LEU A 124 16.95 -3.35 4.85
CA LEU A 124 17.56 -3.82 3.62
C LEU A 124 18.05 -5.26 3.78
N ASP A 125 17.98 -5.98 2.68
CA ASP A 125 18.47 -7.34 2.55
C ASP A 125 20.00 -7.33 2.40
N TRP A 126 20.70 -8.26 3.06
CA TRP A 126 22.16 -8.43 2.94
C TRP A 126 22.51 -9.18 1.65
N THR A 127 22.25 -8.55 0.51
CA THR A 127 22.47 -9.13 -0.82
C THR A 127 22.69 -8.05 -1.87
N ASP A 128 23.52 -8.36 -2.86
CA ASP A 128 23.60 -7.65 -4.13
C ASP A 128 22.92 -8.43 -5.24
N ARG A 129 22.22 -7.75 -6.16
CA ARG A 129 21.38 -8.39 -7.18
C ARG A 129 21.70 -7.90 -8.59
N LEU A 130 21.56 -8.80 -9.56
CA LEU A 130 21.46 -8.47 -10.98
C LEU A 130 20.13 -9.03 -11.48
N TYR A 131 19.18 -8.15 -11.77
CA TYR A 131 17.85 -8.49 -12.24
C TYR A 131 17.74 -8.23 -13.74
N LEU A 132 17.26 -9.20 -14.50
CA LEU A 132 17.18 -9.11 -15.96
C LEU A 132 15.85 -9.66 -16.45
N THR A 133 15.14 -8.90 -17.27
CA THR A 133 14.06 -9.42 -18.09
C THR A 133 14.66 -10.32 -19.16
N VAL A 134 14.24 -11.59 -19.20
CA VAL A 134 14.79 -12.64 -20.06
C VAL A 134 13.83 -13.12 -21.15
N LEU A 135 12.53 -13.02 -20.93
CA LEU A 135 11.53 -13.29 -21.95
C LEU A 135 10.39 -12.26 -21.85
N PRO A 136 9.70 -11.99 -22.97
CA PRO A 136 10.07 -12.39 -24.34
C PRO A 136 11.34 -11.68 -24.83
N LYS A 137 12.04 -12.23 -25.84
CA LYS A 137 13.40 -11.78 -26.20
C LYS A 137 13.46 -10.33 -26.67
N ASP A 138 12.39 -9.82 -27.25
CA ASP A 138 12.22 -8.44 -27.74
C ASP A 138 12.03 -7.41 -26.62
N GLN A 139 11.65 -7.85 -25.42
CA GLN A 139 11.53 -6.97 -24.23
C GLN A 139 12.84 -6.87 -23.43
N ARG A 140 13.91 -7.55 -23.85
CA ARG A 140 15.20 -7.52 -23.16
C ARG A 140 15.86 -6.16 -23.29
N LYS A 141 16.14 -5.54 -22.14
CA LYS A 141 16.93 -4.31 -22.05
C LYS A 141 18.42 -4.62 -22.10
N MET A 142 18.95 -4.79 -23.31
CA MET A 142 20.32 -5.26 -23.54
C MET A 142 21.41 -4.35 -22.96
N GLN A 143 21.10 -3.11 -22.56
CA GLN A 143 22.03 -2.26 -21.82
C GLN A 143 22.36 -2.82 -20.42
N PHE A 144 21.42 -3.52 -19.77
CA PHE A 144 21.62 -4.11 -18.44
C PHE A 144 22.23 -5.51 -18.49
N TRP A 145 22.25 -6.16 -19.66
CA TRP A 145 22.82 -7.48 -19.85
C TRP A 145 24.35 -7.43 -19.91
N PRO A 146 25.09 -8.03 -18.97
CA PRO A 146 26.55 -7.98 -18.97
C PRO A 146 27.19 -8.50 -20.25
N GLN A 147 28.13 -7.74 -20.82
CA GLN A 147 29.04 -8.21 -21.88
C GLN A 147 30.31 -8.84 -21.32
N ASN A 148 30.67 -8.42 -20.11
CA ASN A 148 31.78 -8.95 -19.32
C ASN A 148 31.15 -9.54 -18.04
N PRO A 149 31.43 -10.80 -17.65
CA PRO A 149 32.36 -11.75 -18.25
C PRO A 149 31.98 -12.20 -19.67
N PRO A 150 32.95 -12.63 -20.51
CA PRO A 150 32.66 -13.20 -21.83
C PRO A 150 31.63 -14.32 -21.72
N HIS A 151 30.83 -14.49 -22.77
CA HIS A 151 29.79 -15.52 -22.86
C HIS A 151 28.61 -15.40 -21.89
N PHE A 152 28.57 -14.44 -20.95
CA PHE A 152 27.46 -14.25 -20.01
C PHE A 152 26.10 -14.29 -20.71
N ARG A 153 25.91 -13.46 -21.75
CA ARG A 153 24.65 -13.37 -22.49
C ARG A 153 24.25 -14.68 -23.16
N GLY A 154 25.21 -15.37 -23.77
CA GLY A 154 24.96 -16.61 -24.51
C GLY A 154 24.61 -17.77 -23.58
N VAL A 155 25.37 -17.94 -22.50
CA VAL A 155 25.12 -18.97 -21.48
C VAL A 155 23.78 -18.73 -20.77
N LEU A 156 23.48 -17.49 -20.39
CA LEU A 156 22.18 -17.18 -19.80
C LEU A 156 21.02 -17.41 -20.78
N ASP A 157 21.15 -17.02 -22.06
CA ASP A 157 20.10 -17.29 -23.07
C ASP A 157 19.84 -18.79 -23.26
N GLU A 158 20.90 -19.60 -23.36
CA GLU A 158 20.78 -21.05 -23.46
C GLU A 158 20.15 -21.67 -22.20
N TYR A 159 20.54 -21.18 -21.01
CA TYR A 159 19.94 -21.62 -19.75
C TYR A 159 18.44 -21.32 -19.70
N ILE A 160 18.02 -20.12 -20.09
CA ILE A 160 16.60 -19.74 -20.12
C ILE A 160 15.83 -20.61 -21.11
N SER A 161 16.38 -20.93 -22.29
CA SER A 161 15.73 -21.86 -23.22
C SER A 161 15.54 -23.27 -22.64
N LYS A 162 16.46 -23.76 -21.80
CA LYS A 162 16.29 -25.04 -21.10
C LYS A 162 15.29 -24.95 -19.95
N ILE A 163 15.26 -23.83 -19.24
CA ILE A 163 14.30 -23.57 -18.15
C ILE A 163 12.85 -23.52 -18.66
N GLU A 164 12.61 -22.96 -19.85
CA GLU A 164 11.26 -22.95 -20.46
C GLU A 164 10.67 -24.35 -20.61
N LEU A 165 11.48 -25.33 -21.03
CA LEU A 165 11.03 -26.72 -21.18
C LEU A 165 10.61 -27.32 -19.84
N ILE A 166 11.42 -27.12 -18.80
CA ILE A 166 11.14 -27.59 -17.44
C ILE A 166 9.90 -26.91 -16.87
N TYR A 167 9.77 -25.60 -17.09
CA TYR A 167 8.61 -24.81 -16.70
C TYR A 167 7.31 -25.37 -17.29
N GLU A 168 7.28 -25.66 -18.59
CA GLU A 168 6.12 -26.24 -19.26
C GLU A 168 5.78 -27.64 -18.75
N ASP A 169 6.78 -28.52 -18.64
CA ASP A 169 6.60 -29.90 -18.17
C ASP A 169 6.04 -29.93 -16.73
N VAL A 170 6.58 -29.08 -15.84
CA VAL A 170 6.13 -29.00 -14.45
C VAL A 170 4.71 -28.45 -14.36
N LEU A 171 4.36 -27.39 -15.11
CA LEU A 171 2.99 -26.85 -15.06
C LEU A 171 1.95 -27.83 -15.60
N LYS A 172 2.28 -28.54 -16.69
CA LYS A 172 1.42 -29.62 -17.22
C LYS A 172 1.23 -30.74 -16.21
N ALA A 173 2.32 -31.17 -15.56
CA ALA A 173 2.26 -32.18 -14.52
C ALA A 173 1.42 -31.71 -13.32
N LEU A 174 1.58 -30.46 -12.86
CA LEU A 174 0.77 -29.91 -11.77
C LEU A 174 -0.72 -29.92 -12.11
N ALA A 175 -1.12 -29.48 -13.30
CA ALA A 175 -2.51 -29.50 -13.73
C ALA A 175 -3.08 -30.92 -13.77
N ARG A 176 -2.37 -31.87 -14.39
CA ARG A 176 -2.79 -33.28 -14.44
C ARG A 176 -2.92 -33.91 -13.06
N SER A 177 -2.04 -33.57 -12.13
CA SER A 177 -2.04 -34.14 -10.76
C SER A 177 -3.31 -33.81 -9.94
N ILE A 178 -4.02 -32.75 -10.32
CA ILE A 178 -5.31 -32.36 -9.73
C ILE A 178 -6.48 -32.55 -10.72
N ASN A 179 -6.29 -33.43 -11.72
CA ASN A 179 -7.29 -33.81 -12.72
C ASN A 179 -7.81 -32.64 -13.59
N LEU A 180 -6.97 -31.64 -13.83
CA LEU A 180 -7.22 -30.62 -14.84
C LEU A 180 -6.64 -31.04 -16.20
N GLU A 181 -7.08 -30.35 -17.26
CA GLU A 181 -6.41 -30.43 -18.56
C GLU A 181 -4.97 -29.93 -18.41
N GLU A 182 -4.02 -30.58 -19.09
CA GLU A 182 -2.59 -30.29 -18.91
C GLU A 182 -2.21 -28.84 -19.23
N ASP A 183 -2.88 -28.21 -20.19
CA ASP A 183 -2.61 -26.81 -20.54
C ASP A 183 -3.39 -25.80 -19.69
N CYS A 184 -4.18 -26.23 -18.70
CA CYS A 184 -5.06 -25.34 -17.93
C CYS A 184 -4.33 -24.17 -17.27
N PHE A 185 -3.19 -24.43 -16.61
CA PHE A 185 -2.39 -23.37 -16.00
C PHE A 185 -1.66 -22.54 -17.05
N LEU A 186 -1.06 -23.17 -18.07
CA LEU A 186 -0.37 -22.47 -19.14
C LEU A 186 -1.27 -21.48 -19.87
N ASN A 187 -2.52 -21.86 -20.12
CA ASN A 187 -3.53 -21.03 -20.76
C ASN A 187 -3.90 -19.80 -19.92
N GLN A 188 -4.03 -19.93 -18.59
CA GLN A 188 -4.28 -18.79 -17.70
C GLN A 188 -3.07 -17.87 -17.55
N LEU A 189 -1.85 -18.42 -17.55
CA LEU A 189 -0.62 -17.62 -17.44
C LEU A 189 -0.33 -16.86 -18.73
N GLY A 190 -0.68 -17.41 -19.89
CA GLY A 190 -0.42 -16.83 -21.19
C GLY A 190 1.00 -17.12 -21.70
N THR A 191 1.13 -17.28 -23.02
CA THR A 191 2.36 -17.79 -23.67
C THR A 191 3.46 -16.74 -23.84
N THR A 192 3.15 -15.46 -23.65
CA THR A 192 4.08 -14.33 -23.84
C THR A 192 4.38 -13.58 -22.54
N ALA A 193 4.05 -14.19 -21.39
CA ALA A 193 4.26 -13.59 -20.09
C ALA A 193 5.74 -13.21 -19.88
N PRO A 194 6.04 -12.00 -19.37
CA PRO A 194 7.42 -11.59 -19.17
C PRO A 194 8.04 -12.43 -18.05
N LYS A 195 9.21 -13.01 -18.31
CA LYS A 195 9.98 -13.80 -17.34
C LYS A 195 11.26 -13.06 -17.00
N SER A 196 11.67 -13.15 -15.76
CA SER A 196 12.86 -12.44 -15.26
C SER A 196 13.80 -13.41 -14.56
N ALA A 197 15.11 -13.18 -14.73
CA ALA A 197 16.16 -13.87 -14.04
C ALA A 197 16.83 -12.94 -13.03
N ARG A 198 17.05 -13.41 -11.81
CA ARG A 198 17.69 -12.66 -10.73
C ARG A 198 18.88 -13.46 -10.19
N TYR A 199 20.08 -12.99 -10.47
CA TYR A 199 21.24 -13.41 -9.69
C TYR A 199 21.21 -12.70 -8.34
N ASN A 200 21.39 -13.45 -7.27
CA ASN A 200 21.55 -12.91 -5.92
C ASN A 200 22.92 -13.33 -5.39
N TYR A 201 23.71 -12.36 -4.97
CA TYR A 201 25.00 -12.55 -4.31
C TYR A 201 24.86 -12.14 -2.84
N TYR A 202 25.25 -13.04 -1.93
CA TYR A 202 25.18 -12.84 -0.49
C TYR A 202 26.62 -12.84 0.05
N PRO A 203 27.22 -11.67 0.30
CA PRO A 203 28.55 -11.60 0.90
C PRO A 203 28.56 -12.21 2.32
N PRO A 204 29.71 -12.72 2.81
CA PRO A 204 29.86 -13.08 4.22
C PRO A 204 29.48 -11.89 5.11
N CYS A 205 28.74 -12.14 6.19
CA CYS A 205 28.36 -11.13 7.18
C CYS A 205 29.01 -11.46 8.53
N PRO A 206 29.75 -10.54 9.18
CA PRO A 206 30.29 -10.74 10.53
C PRO A 206 29.22 -10.91 11.62
N TRP A 207 27.97 -10.50 11.35
CA TRP A 207 26.82 -10.59 12.27
C TRP A 207 25.64 -11.32 11.63
N PRO A 208 25.81 -12.59 11.20
CA PRO A 208 24.80 -13.31 10.42
C PRO A 208 23.50 -13.50 11.19
N GLU A 209 23.54 -13.49 12.52
CA GLU A 209 22.37 -13.55 13.41
C GLU A 209 21.58 -12.23 13.47
N ARG A 210 22.11 -11.12 12.97
CA ARG A 210 21.46 -9.80 13.03
C ARG A 210 20.86 -9.36 11.71
N VAL A 211 21.17 -10.03 10.60
CA VAL A 211 20.71 -9.66 9.26
C VAL A 211 19.96 -10.82 8.59
N LEU A 212 19.36 -10.56 7.43
CA LEU A 212 18.84 -11.60 6.54
C LEU A 212 19.37 -11.34 5.14
N GLY A 213 19.70 -12.41 4.41
CA GLY A 213 20.08 -12.31 3.00
C GLY A 213 18.89 -11.94 2.14
N VAL A 214 17.72 -12.50 2.44
CA VAL A 214 16.41 -12.04 1.95
C VAL A 214 15.39 -12.20 3.08
N LYS A 215 14.62 -11.15 3.35
CA LYS A 215 13.49 -11.16 4.30
C LYS A 215 12.43 -12.24 3.98
N PRO A 216 11.61 -12.66 4.96
CA PRO A 216 10.49 -13.56 4.72
C PRO A 216 9.55 -13.02 3.63
N HIS A 217 9.16 -13.87 2.69
CA HIS A 217 8.19 -13.57 1.63
C HIS A 217 7.62 -14.84 1.02
N ALA A 218 6.52 -14.72 0.27
CA ALA A 218 6.06 -15.72 -0.69
C ALA A 218 6.25 -15.16 -2.11
N ASP A 219 6.44 -16.02 -3.10
CA ASP A 219 6.63 -15.55 -4.48
C ASP A 219 5.29 -15.22 -5.12
N SER A 220 5.14 -14.00 -5.64
CA SER A 220 3.93 -13.58 -6.35
C SER A 220 3.80 -14.15 -7.77
N SER A 221 4.84 -14.83 -8.28
CA SER A 221 4.83 -15.48 -9.60
C SER A 221 4.04 -16.80 -9.59
N ALA A 222 3.91 -17.48 -10.73
CA ALA A 222 3.29 -18.80 -10.76
C ALA A 222 4.23 -19.87 -10.23
N ILE A 223 5.47 -19.84 -10.71
CA ILE A 223 6.50 -20.78 -10.31
C ILE A 223 7.86 -20.11 -10.39
N THR A 224 8.72 -20.44 -9.43
CA THR A 224 10.11 -19.99 -9.38
C THR A 224 11.01 -21.20 -9.55
N LEU A 225 11.96 -21.12 -10.49
CA LEU A 225 13.02 -22.12 -10.67
C LEU A 225 14.33 -21.54 -10.15
N LEU A 226 14.86 -22.13 -9.08
CA LEU A 226 16.05 -21.66 -8.40
C LEU A 226 17.22 -22.62 -8.62
N LEU A 227 18.26 -22.13 -9.28
CA LEU A 227 19.58 -22.75 -9.23
C LEU A 227 20.29 -22.28 -7.96
N GLN A 228 20.42 -23.20 -7.01
CA GLN A 228 21.13 -22.93 -5.76
C GLN A 228 22.65 -22.88 -5.96
N ASP A 229 23.30 -22.27 -4.98
CA ASP A 229 24.73 -22.39 -4.75
C ASP A 229 25.13 -23.88 -4.67
N LYS A 230 26.33 -24.21 -5.13
CA LYS A 230 26.82 -25.59 -5.19
C LYS A 230 27.09 -26.17 -3.80
N GLU A 231 27.50 -25.34 -2.84
CA GLU A 231 27.97 -25.79 -1.52
C GLU A 231 27.33 -25.02 -0.35
N VAL A 232 26.92 -23.78 -0.57
CA VAL A 232 26.52 -22.88 0.52
C VAL A 232 25.00 -22.84 0.66
N ALA A 233 24.49 -23.52 1.70
CA ALA A 233 23.09 -23.44 2.10
C ALA A 233 22.72 -22.04 2.60
N GLY A 234 21.42 -21.73 2.60
CA GLY A 234 20.93 -20.46 3.14
C GLY A 234 19.43 -20.25 3.01
N LEU A 235 18.79 -20.90 2.04
CA LEU A 235 17.34 -20.87 1.88
C LEU A 235 16.65 -21.61 3.04
N GLN A 236 15.61 -21.00 3.60
CA GLN A 236 14.72 -21.62 4.60
C GLN A 236 13.26 -21.47 4.20
N LEU A 237 12.46 -22.49 4.47
CA LEU A 237 11.00 -22.46 4.33
C LEU A 237 10.35 -22.34 5.71
N LEU A 238 9.20 -21.67 5.78
CA LEU A 238 8.35 -21.66 6.97
C LEU A 238 7.38 -22.83 6.89
N LYS A 239 7.56 -23.83 7.77
CA LYS A 239 6.70 -25.01 7.89
C LYS A 239 6.21 -25.13 9.32
N ASP A 240 4.89 -25.18 9.52
CA ASP A 240 4.27 -25.35 10.85
C ASP A 240 4.76 -24.32 11.89
N ASN A 241 4.95 -23.07 11.44
CA ASN A 241 5.53 -21.94 12.19
C ASN A 241 6.99 -22.12 12.63
N GLN A 242 7.72 -23.03 11.99
CA GLN A 242 9.15 -23.26 12.18
C GLN A 242 9.92 -23.02 10.88
N TRP A 243 11.10 -22.42 11.00
CA TRP A 243 12.00 -22.22 9.86
C TRP A 243 12.85 -23.48 9.65
N VAL A 244 12.72 -24.13 8.50
CA VAL A 244 13.48 -25.32 8.15
C VAL A 244 14.43 -25.04 6.99
N GLY A 245 15.67 -25.53 7.08
CA GLY A 245 16.69 -25.30 6.06
C GLY A 245 16.43 -26.13 4.81
N VAL A 246 16.48 -25.51 3.63
CA VAL A 246 16.44 -26.25 2.36
C VAL A 246 17.85 -26.81 2.08
N PRO A 247 18.01 -28.14 1.96
CA PRO A 247 19.31 -28.73 1.66
C PRO A 247 19.75 -28.38 0.24
N VAL A 248 21.06 -28.26 0.05
CA VAL A 248 21.67 -28.16 -1.28
C VAL A 248 21.79 -29.58 -1.83
N VAL A 249 21.08 -29.86 -2.92
CA VAL A 249 21.17 -31.12 -3.66
C VAL A 249 22.00 -30.86 -4.93
N PRO A 250 23.12 -31.57 -5.13
CA PRO A 250 23.94 -31.39 -6.32
C PRO A 250 23.14 -31.50 -7.61
N ASP A 251 23.37 -30.55 -8.51
CA ASP A 251 22.73 -30.45 -9.83
C ASP A 251 21.21 -30.36 -9.85
N ALA A 252 20.54 -30.27 -8.70
CA ALA A 252 19.10 -30.08 -8.65
C ALA A 252 18.71 -28.61 -8.81
N LEU A 253 17.51 -28.39 -9.38
CA LEU A 253 16.82 -27.11 -9.29
C LEU A 253 15.85 -27.16 -8.11
N THR A 254 15.88 -26.15 -7.25
CA THR A 254 14.82 -25.98 -6.26
C THR A 254 13.66 -25.26 -6.93
N ILE A 255 12.48 -25.88 -6.95
CA ILE A 255 11.29 -25.32 -7.58
C ILE A 255 10.23 -25.10 -6.51
N ASN A 256 9.65 -23.90 -6.45
CA ASN A 256 8.50 -23.60 -5.61
C ASN A 256 7.38 -22.98 -6.43
N VAL A 257 6.14 -23.31 -6.06
CA VAL A 257 4.97 -22.62 -6.58
C VAL A 257 4.83 -21.28 -5.87
N GLY A 258 4.34 -20.29 -6.59
CA GLY A 258 3.98 -19.00 -6.03
C GLY A 258 2.47 -18.81 -5.98
N ASP A 259 2.06 -17.62 -5.57
CA ASP A 259 0.69 -17.34 -5.18
C ASP A 259 -0.31 -17.50 -6.34
N GLN A 260 0.13 -17.31 -7.60
CA GLN A 260 -0.74 -17.51 -8.76
C GLN A 260 -1.17 -18.97 -8.89
N ILE A 261 -0.27 -19.93 -8.63
CA ILE A 261 -0.62 -21.36 -8.68
C ILE A 261 -1.49 -21.74 -7.48
N GLU A 262 -1.26 -21.17 -6.30
CA GLU A 262 -2.17 -21.36 -5.17
C GLU A 262 -3.59 -20.87 -5.52
N ILE A 263 -3.73 -19.68 -6.12
CA ILE A 263 -5.02 -19.14 -6.57
C ILE A 263 -5.65 -20.06 -7.63
N MET A 264 -4.94 -20.40 -8.70
CA MET A 264 -5.48 -21.20 -9.81
C MET A 264 -5.87 -22.62 -9.38
N SER A 265 -5.17 -23.19 -8.40
CA SER A 265 -5.46 -24.50 -7.82
C SER A 265 -6.53 -24.47 -6.72
N ASN A 266 -7.19 -23.32 -6.50
CA ASN A 266 -8.18 -23.13 -5.43
C ASN A 266 -7.64 -23.46 -4.03
N GLY A 267 -6.36 -23.17 -3.77
CA GLY A 267 -5.74 -23.45 -2.48
C GLY A 267 -5.29 -24.90 -2.26
N ILE A 268 -5.37 -25.78 -3.28
CA ILE A 268 -4.84 -27.15 -3.18
C ILE A 268 -3.31 -27.12 -3.06
N PHE A 269 -2.66 -26.33 -3.92
CA PHE A 269 -1.22 -26.09 -3.82
C PHE A 269 -0.96 -24.89 -2.94
N LYS A 270 0.09 -24.96 -2.11
CA LYS A 270 0.44 -23.92 -1.15
C LYS A 270 1.70 -23.19 -1.56
N SER A 271 1.64 -21.88 -1.72
CA SER A 271 2.81 -21.04 -1.94
C SER A 271 3.55 -20.87 -0.60
N PRO A 272 4.82 -21.31 -0.51
CA PRO A 272 5.53 -21.34 0.75
C PRO A 272 6.16 -19.98 1.06
N VAL A 273 5.96 -19.52 2.31
CA VAL A 273 6.74 -18.42 2.86
C VAL A 273 8.17 -18.91 3.08
N HIS A 274 9.14 -18.17 2.56
CA HIS A 274 10.55 -18.52 2.62
C HIS A 274 11.43 -17.30 2.89
N ARG A 275 12.67 -17.53 3.35
CA ARG A 275 13.67 -16.49 3.63
C ARG A 275 15.07 -17.00 3.29
N VAL A 276 16.05 -16.11 3.24
CA VAL A 276 17.46 -16.50 3.05
C VAL A 276 18.31 -16.00 4.21
N LEU A 277 19.05 -16.91 4.83
CA LEU A 277 20.09 -16.60 5.81
C LEU A 277 21.43 -16.32 5.13
N VAL A 278 22.27 -15.56 5.82
CA VAL A 278 23.68 -15.39 5.47
C VAL A 278 24.55 -16.11 6.51
N ASN A 279 25.84 -16.24 6.20
CA ASN A 279 26.82 -16.81 7.11
C ASN A 279 28.05 -15.89 7.18
N SER A 280 28.95 -16.15 8.11
CA SER A 280 30.13 -15.30 8.36
C SER A 280 31.40 -15.73 7.62
N THR A 281 31.37 -16.79 6.81
CA THR A 281 32.60 -17.44 6.30
C THR A 281 32.68 -17.52 4.78
N LYS A 282 31.56 -17.76 4.09
CA LYS A 282 31.51 -17.95 2.64
C LYS A 282 30.39 -17.12 2.01
N GLU A 283 30.68 -16.50 0.88
CA GLU A 283 29.66 -15.94 0.01
C GLU A 283 28.73 -17.05 -0.49
N ARG A 284 27.50 -16.67 -0.83
CA ARG A 284 26.53 -17.55 -1.49
C ARG A 284 26.05 -16.89 -2.76
N MET A 285 25.85 -17.65 -3.83
CA MET A 285 25.23 -17.14 -5.05
C MET A 285 24.11 -18.03 -5.56
N THR A 286 23.05 -17.42 -6.09
CA THR A 286 21.91 -18.13 -6.68
C THR A 286 21.40 -17.46 -7.92
N LEU A 287 20.75 -18.22 -8.80
CA LEU A 287 20.00 -17.70 -9.94
C LEU A 287 18.54 -18.16 -9.82
N ALA A 288 17.63 -17.20 -9.62
CA ALA A 288 16.18 -17.45 -9.63
C ALA A 288 15.58 -17.02 -10.97
N VAL A 289 14.74 -17.86 -11.56
CA VAL A 289 13.92 -17.51 -12.73
C VAL A 289 12.46 -17.45 -12.29
N PHE A 290 11.86 -16.28 -12.38
CA PHE A 290 10.46 -16.01 -12.02
C PHE A 290 9.57 -16.10 -13.26
N CYS A 291 8.52 -16.91 -13.17
CA CYS A 291 7.57 -17.11 -14.26
C CYS A 291 6.16 -16.68 -13.82
N PRO A 292 5.79 -15.39 -13.96
CA PRO A 292 4.44 -14.91 -13.68
C PRO A 292 3.51 -15.13 -14.88
N ALA A 293 2.22 -14.84 -14.70
CA ALA A 293 1.28 -14.64 -15.78
C ALA A 293 1.58 -13.36 -16.60
N LEU A 294 0.96 -13.23 -17.77
CA LEU A 294 1.00 -12.04 -18.60
C LEU A 294 0.19 -10.91 -17.93
N SER A 295 0.65 -9.66 -18.07
CA SER A 295 -0.14 -8.49 -17.65
C SER A 295 -1.50 -8.51 -18.35
N ASP A 296 -2.59 -8.29 -17.62
CA ASP A 296 -4.01 -8.39 -18.05
C ASP A 296 -4.66 -9.78 -18.02
N GLN A 297 -3.90 -10.86 -17.77
CA GLN A 297 -4.54 -12.17 -17.61
C GLN A 297 -5.37 -12.23 -16.33
N VAL A 298 -6.56 -12.83 -16.44
CA VAL A 298 -7.41 -13.13 -15.29
C VAL A 298 -6.98 -14.48 -14.73
N ILE A 299 -6.36 -14.47 -13.57
CA ILE A 299 -5.95 -15.65 -12.81
C ILE A 299 -7.06 -15.98 -11.82
N GLY A 300 -7.54 -17.22 -11.78
CA GLY A 300 -8.54 -17.62 -10.81
C GLY A 300 -8.65 -19.14 -10.66
N PRO A 301 -9.30 -19.61 -9.58
CA PRO A 301 -9.57 -21.04 -9.41
C PRO A 301 -10.23 -21.63 -10.66
N ALA A 302 -9.67 -22.73 -11.17
CA ALA A 302 -10.29 -23.46 -12.27
C ALA A 302 -11.68 -23.95 -11.86
N ASP A 303 -12.71 -23.72 -12.69
CA ASP A 303 -14.11 -24.01 -12.33
C ASP A 303 -14.33 -25.47 -11.92
N LYS A 304 -13.59 -26.41 -12.51
CA LYS A 304 -13.64 -27.84 -12.17
C LYS A 304 -13.21 -28.15 -10.73
N LEU A 305 -12.46 -27.27 -10.07
CA LEU A 305 -12.01 -27.42 -8.69
C LEU A 305 -13.01 -26.83 -7.68
N ILE A 306 -14.02 -26.10 -8.16
CA ILE A 306 -15.02 -25.44 -7.32
C ILE A 306 -16.25 -26.34 -7.25
N THR A 307 -16.53 -26.88 -6.07
CA THR A 307 -17.69 -27.73 -5.82
C THR A 307 -18.33 -27.35 -4.49
N ASP A 308 -19.52 -27.87 -4.19
CA ASP A 308 -20.14 -27.68 -2.87
C ASP A 308 -19.25 -28.18 -1.70
N LYS A 309 -18.33 -29.13 -1.98
CA LYS A 309 -17.38 -29.67 -1.01
C LYS A 309 -16.05 -28.90 -0.97
N THR A 310 -15.72 -28.21 -2.06
CA THR A 310 -14.52 -27.39 -2.23
C THR A 310 -14.93 -26.00 -2.72
N PRO A 311 -15.51 -25.17 -1.82
CA PRO A 311 -15.97 -23.84 -2.22
C PRO A 311 -14.80 -23.00 -2.71
N ARG A 312 -15.11 -21.95 -3.48
CA ARG A 312 -14.11 -21.01 -3.99
C ARG A 312 -13.34 -20.37 -2.83
N CYS A 313 -12.05 -20.69 -2.70
CA CYS A 313 -11.14 -20.13 -1.68
C CYS A 313 -10.55 -18.78 -2.14
N HIS A 314 -10.42 -18.55 -3.47
CA HIS A 314 -9.81 -17.34 -4.05
C HIS A 314 -10.72 -16.68 -5.12
N LYS A 315 -10.68 -15.35 -5.22
CA LYS A 315 -11.36 -14.60 -6.29
C LYS A 315 -10.52 -14.63 -7.57
N ASN A 316 -11.17 -14.38 -8.71
CA ASN A 316 -10.46 -14.09 -9.95
C ASN A 316 -9.75 -12.74 -9.81
N LYS A 317 -8.50 -12.64 -10.26
CA LYS A 317 -7.65 -11.45 -10.18
C LYS A 317 -7.06 -11.14 -11.54
N ILE A 318 -6.90 -9.87 -11.87
CA ILE A 318 -6.10 -9.51 -13.04
C ILE A 318 -4.64 -9.51 -12.59
N ASN A 319 -3.72 -10.08 -13.35
CA ASN A 319 -2.29 -10.12 -12.98
C ASN A 319 -1.64 -8.71 -12.83
N GLN A 320 -2.36 -7.66 -13.23
CA GLN A 320 -1.97 -6.27 -12.98
C GLN A 320 -2.26 -5.81 -11.55
N ASP A 321 -3.09 -6.55 -10.80
CA ASP A 321 -3.41 -6.30 -9.41
C ASP A 321 -2.16 -6.65 -8.57
N SER A 322 -1.62 -5.69 -7.83
CA SER A 322 -0.46 -5.89 -6.94
C SER A 322 -0.73 -6.85 -5.76
N GLU A 323 -1.86 -7.57 -5.77
CA GLU A 323 -2.46 -8.32 -4.67
C GLU A 323 -2.25 -9.84 -4.71
N ILE A 324 -1.49 -10.36 -5.67
CA ILE A 324 -1.33 -11.82 -5.80
C ILE A 324 -0.66 -12.40 -4.52
N GLY A 325 0.23 -11.61 -3.88
CA GLY A 325 0.92 -11.86 -2.61
C GLY A 325 0.11 -12.16 -1.34
N ASN A 326 -1.16 -11.75 -1.28
CA ASN A 326 -1.79 -11.44 0.02
C ASN A 326 -2.91 -12.39 0.46
N ASP A 327 -3.20 -13.46 -0.28
CA ASP A 327 -4.45 -14.25 -0.13
C ASP A 327 -4.27 -15.71 0.29
N ILE A 328 -3.27 -16.04 1.10
CA ILE A 328 -3.09 -17.41 1.62
C ILE A 328 -3.58 -17.50 3.05
N LYS A 329 -4.91 -17.48 3.24
CA LYS A 329 -5.58 -18.08 4.40
C LYS A 329 -7.00 -18.50 4.08
N ARG A 330 -7.17 -19.79 3.78
CA ARG A 330 -8.27 -20.70 4.20
C ARG A 330 -8.31 -21.82 3.18
N CYS A 331 -8.12 -23.06 3.63
CA CYS A 331 -8.93 -24.21 3.20
C CYS A 331 -8.43 -25.45 3.96
N GLU A 332 -8.79 -25.56 5.25
CA GLU A 332 -8.94 -26.84 5.97
C GLU A 332 -10.11 -26.71 6.96
N GLY A 333 -11.07 -27.63 6.88
CA GLY A 333 -12.31 -27.60 7.66
C GLY A 333 -12.09 -28.09 9.09
N GLY A 334 -12.55 -27.32 10.06
CA GLY A 334 -12.65 -27.74 11.47
C GLY A 334 -12.39 -26.60 12.44
N LYS A 335 -13.48 -26.03 12.98
CA LYS A 335 -13.57 -25.06 14.10
C LYS A 335 -12.24 -24.60 14.72
N SER A 336 -11.88 -23.34 14.49
CA SER A 336 -11.45 -22.34 15.49
C SER A 336 -10.63 -21.23 14.81
N GLN A 337 -10.49 -20.12 15.54
CA GLN A 337 -9.93 -18.81 15.21
C GLN A 337 -8.66 -18.83 14.33
N PRO A 338 -8.41 -17.77 13.53
CA PRO A 338 -7.04 -17.51 13.05
C PRO A 338 -6.52 -16.10 13.35
N SER A 339 -5.40 -16.09 14.04
CA SER A 339 -4.36 -15.06 14.13
C SER A 339 -3.78 -14.70 12.75
N LYS A 340 -3.38 -13.44 12.56
CA LYS A 340 -2.74 -12.94 11.32
C LYS A 340 -1.23 -13.03 11.39
N PRO A 341 -0.60 -13.39 10.25
CA PRO A 341 0.68 -12.81 9.91
C PRO A 341 0.82 -12.28 8.47
N LYS A 342 1.49 -11.12 8.30
CA LYS A 342 1.92 -10.48 7.03
C LYS A 342 3.08 -11.32 6.44
N SER A 343 3.44 -11.27 5.15
CA SER A 343 4.38 -10.29 4.58
C SER A 343 4.53 -10.39 3.05
N THR A 344 4.89 -9.22 2.48
CA THR A 344 5.78 -8.90 1.34
C THR A 344 5.83 -9.78 0.09
N ALA A 345 5.12 -9.36 -0.96
CA ALA A 345 5.62 -9.36 -2.35
C ALA A 345 4.87 -8.29 -3.16
N HIS A 346 5.53 -7.18 -3.51
CA HIS A 346 5.02 -6.16 -4.45
C HIS A 346 6.15 -5.77 -5.41
N ILE A 347 6.23 -6.47 -6.54
CA ILE A 347 6.88 -5.98 -7.77
C ILE A 347 5.96 -6.39 -8.91
N THR A 348 5.37 -5.41 -9.60
CA THR A 348 5.20 -5.28 -11.06
C THR A 348 4.03 -4.33 -11.34
N LYS A 349 4.30 -3.04 -11.60
CA LYS A 349 3.75 -2.30 -12.76
C LYS A 349 4.07 -0.82 -12.79
N LEU A 350 4.64 -0.41 -13.92
CA LEU A 350 4.44 0.82 -14.71
C LEU A 350 5.21 0.50 -16.02
N CYS A 351 4.61 0.20 -17.18
CA CYS A 351 3.95 1.11 -18.10
C CYS A 351 3.52 0.33 -19.37
N ASN A 352 2.41 0.71 -20.00
CA ASN A 352 2.24 0.64 -21.46
C ASN A 352 1.10 1.58 -21.87
N PHE A 353 1.46 2.79 -22.31
CA PHE A 353 0.63 3.57 -23.23
C PHE A 353 1.51 4.00 -24.39
N THR A 354 1.55 3.17 -25.43
CA THR A 354 2.07 3.56 -26.74
C THR A 354 0.95 4.24 -27.49
N LEU A 355 1.09 5.55 -27.70
CA LEU A 355 0.24 6.36 -28.57
C LEU A 355 0.33 5.80 -30.01
N VAL A 356 -0.83 5.41 -30.56
CA VAL A 356 -0.99 5.17 -31.99
C VAL A 356 -0.91 6.52 -32.69
N GLY A 357 0.20 6.76 -33.37
CA GLY A 357 0.35 7.88 -34.28
C GLY A 357 -0.34 7.58 -35.61
N ASN A 358 -1.10 8.54 -36.12
CA ASN A 358 -1.26 8.69 -37.56
C ASN A 358 -1.38 10.16 -37.97
N ASP A 359 -0.77 10.42 -39.12
CA ASP A 359 -0.85 11.57 -40.01
C ASP A 359 -0.11 12.90 -39.72
N ARG A 360 0.98 13.04 -40.48
CA ARG A 360 1.71 14.27 -40.80
C ARG A 360 0.86 15.21 -41.67
N ARG A 361 0.83 16.50 -41.32
CA ARG A 361 0.98 17.63 -42.27
C ARG A 361 1.68 18.82 -41.60
N PRO A 362 2.47 19.63 -42.33
CA PRO A 362 3.47 20.53 -41.75
C PRO A 362 2.98 21.98 -41.63
N GLY A 363 3.54 22.69 -40.64
CA GLY A 363 3.69 24.15 -40.70
C GLY A 363 2.96 24.92 -39.60
N ARG A 364 3.69 25.33 -38.56
CA ARG A 364 3.81 26.72 -38.10
C ARG A 364 4.83 26.80 -36.97
N SER A 365 5.85 27.62 -37.22
CA SER A 365 6.82 28.12 -36.25
C SER A 365 6.11 28.73 -35.05
N TRP A 366 6.50 28.31 -33.84
CA TRP A 366 6.27 29.08 -32.62
C TRP A 366 7.58 29.19 -31.86
N SER A 367 8.00 30.45 -31.72
CA SER A 367 9.13 30.95 -30.95
C SER A 367 9.17 30.41 -29.53
N HIS A 368 10.37 30.08 -29.06
CA HIS A 368 10.67 29.83 -27.65
C HIS A 368 10.18 30.99 -26.77
N ILE A 369 9.19 30.71 -25.93
CA ILE A 369 8.90 31.50 -24.73
C ILE A 369 9.43 30.68 -23.57
N SER A 370 10.60 31.05 -23.05
CA SER A 370 11.08 30.55 -21.77
C SER A 370 10.18 31.12 -20.68
N ILE A 371 9.30 30.30 -20.10
CA ILE A 371 8.53 30.66 -18.92
C ILE A 371 9.38 30.30 -17.69
N ASN A 372 10.09 31.30 -17.16
CA ASN A 372 10.64 31.25 -15.81
C ASN A 372 9.50 31.06 -14.81
N HIS A 373 9.31 29.85 -14.28
CA HIS A 373 8.47 29.64 -13.11
C HIS A 373 9.28 30.03 -11.87
N LYS A 374 9.00 31.22 -11.31
CA LYS A 374 9.33 31.51 -9.91
C LYS A 374 8.23 30.86 -9.05
N PRO A 375 8.55 30.02 -8.05
CA PRO A 375 7.55 29.54 -7.11
C PRO A 375 7.14 30.72 -6.22
N MET A 376 5.90 31.17 -6.35
CA MET A 376 5.33 32.21 -5.50
C MET A 376 4.15 31.63 -4.73
N ASN A 377 4.43 30.71 -3.80
CA ASN A 377 3.48 30.25 -2.80
C ASN A 377 3.95 30.73 -1.42
N SER A 378 3.70 32.00 -1.10
CA SER A 378 3.85 32.50 0.28
C SER A 378 2.81 31.85 1.19
N GLN A 379 3.19 31.50 2.41
CA GLN A 379 2.27 30.93 3.42
C GLN A 379 1.27 32.00 3.86
N VAL A 380 0.02 31.60 4.13
CA VAL A 380 -1.06 32.53 4.48
C VAL A 380 -0.74 33.26 5.78
N GLN A 381 -0.05 32.62 6.74
CA GLN A 381 0.43 33.28 7.95
C GLN A 381 1.41 34.42 7.66
N GLU A 382 2.30 34.28 6.67
CA GLU A 382 3.22 35.34 6.24
C GLU A 382 2.49 36.47 5.51
N ILE A 383 1.53 36.12 4.65
CA ILE A 383 0.69 37.09 3.93
C ILE A 383 -0.12 37.91 4.94
N ALA A 384 -0.78 37.27 5.91
CA ALA A 384 -1.58 37.94 6.92
C ALA A 384 -0.76 38.90 7.81
N ALA A 385 0.53 38.63 8.01
CA ALA A 385 1.41 39.47 8.82
C ALA A 385 1.94 40.72 8.09
N HIS A 386 2.01 40.70 6.75
CA HIS A 386 2.77 41.67 5.97
C HIS A 386 2.02 42.31 4.79
N CYS A 387 0.76 41.94 4.55
CA CYS A 387 0.05 42.34 3.34
C CYS A 387 -1.04 43.38 3.61
N ASP A 388 -0.90 44.56 3.00
CA ASP A 388 -1.89 45.66 3.04
C ASP A 388 -3.03 45.49 2.01
N GLN A 389 -2.91 44.53 1.09
CA GLN A 389 -3.87 44.29 0.00
C GLN A 389 -4.14 42.80 -0.20
N LEU A 390 -5.41 42.39 -0.28
CA LEU A 390 -5.76 40.99 -0.49
C LEU A 390 -5.30 40.48 -1.87
N PRO A 391 -4.45 39.43 -1.96
CA PRO A 391 -4.07 38.90 -3.25
C PRO A 391 -5.28 38.29 -3.99
N GLU A 392 -5.39 38.55 -5.29
CA GLU A 392 -6.57 38.18 -6.10
C GLU A 392 -6.92 36.69 -6.02
N ARG A 393 -5.91 35.82 -5.88
CA ARG A 393 -6.08 34.36 -5.80
C ARG A 393 -6.84 33.89 -4.56
N TYR A 394 -7.01 34.71 -3.53
CA TYR A 394 -7.81 34.36 -2.35
C TYR A 394 -9.22 34.93 -2.40
N ILE A 395 -9.52 35.79 -3.38
CA ILE A 395 -10.83 36.40 -3.54
C ILE A 395 -11.78 35.36 -4.11
N GLN A 396 -12.75 34.94 -3.30
CA GLN A 396 -13.78 34.02 -3.74
C GLN A 396 -14.68 34.70 -4.78
N LYS A 397 -14.95 33.97 -5.86
CA LYS A 397 -15.96 34.34 -6.86
C LYS A 397 -17.31 33.79 -6.43
N GLU A 398 -18.41 34.33 -6.94
CA GLU A 398 -19.73 33.75 -6.69
C GLU A 398 -19.76 32.31 -7.21
N ASP A 399 -20.20 31.38 -6.35
CA ASP A 399 -20.34 29.97 -6.66
C ASP A 399 -21.78 29.71 -7.13
N GLU A 400 -21.94 29.18 -8.34
CA GLU A 400 -23.25 28.88 -8.94
C GLU A 400 -24.00 27.77 -8.20
N GLU A 401 -23.29 26.86 -7.51
CA GLU A 401 -23.83 25.69 -6.82
C GLU A 401 -24.14 25.96 -5.34
N HIS A 402 -23.31 26.75 -4.65
CA HIS A 402 -23.41 26.99 -3.21
C HIS A 402 -23.77 28.44 -2.83
N GLY A 403 -24.02 29.30 -3.82
CA GLY A 403 -24.33 30.72 -3.63
C GLY A 403 -23.13 31.54 -3.16
N ASN A 404 -23.37 32.66 -2.46
CA ASN A 404 -22.28 33.49 -1.96
C ASN A 404 -21.51 32.77 -0.81
N VAL A 405 -20.37 32.18 -1.15
CA VAL A 405 -19.52 31.37 -0.26
C VAL A 405 -18.81 32.20 0.82
N THR A 406 -18.73 33.52 0.67
CA THR A 406 -18.11 34.39 1.68
C THR A 406 -19.12 34.99 2.65
N ASN A 407 -20.41 34.75 2.44
CA ASN A 407 -21.45 35.27 3.32
C ASN A 407 -21.31 34.65 4.73
N ASN A 408 -20.82 35.44 5.67
CA ASN A 408 -20.63 35.08 7.07
C ASN A 408 -21.94 34.97 7.88
N ASN A 409 -23.09 35.28 7.27
CA ASN A 409 -24.40 35.10 7.89
C ASN A 409 -24.77 33.60 7.96
N ALA A 410 -24.10 32.86 8.85
CA ALA A 410 -24.66 31.61 9.33
C ALA A 410 -26.07 31.90 9.88
N SER A 411 -27.04 31.07 9.49
CA SER A 411 -28.31 31.03 10.23
C SER A 411 -28.01 30.72 11.70
N SER A 412 -28.95 31.07 12.60
CA SER A 412 -28.91 30.77 14.06
C SER A 412 -28.10 29.50 14.40
N PRO A 413 -27.32 29.46 15.51
CA PRO A 413 -26.36 28.40 15.78
C PRO A 413 -26.93 27.02 15.50
N ALA A 414 -26.18 26.21 14.75
CA ALA A 414 -26.65 24.91 14.31
C ALA A 414 -27.07 24.08 15.54
N LYS A 415 -28.30 23.57 15.56
CA LYS A 415 -28.72 22.58 16.55
C LYS A 415 -28.18 21.20 16.16
N ILE A 416 -26.86 21.12 15.94
CA ILE A 416 -26.16 19.87 15.64
C ILE A 416 -26.33 18.96 16.85
N PRO A 417 -26.80 17.72 16.65
CA PRO A 417 -27.01 16.79 17.74
C PRO A 417 -25.72 16.52 18.51
N VAL A 418 -25.82 16.52 19.85
CA VAL A 418 -24.76 16.06 20.74
C VAL A 418 -25.01 14.58 21.05
N ILE A 419 -24.03 13.70 20.83
CA ILE A 419 -24.14 12.27 21.09
C ILE A 419 -23.21 11.89 22.25
N ASP A 420 -23.76 11.25 23.27
CA ASP A 420 -23.00 10.66 24.36
C ASP A 420 -22.49 9.27 23.96
N LEU A 421 -21.19 9.15 23.68
CA LEU A 421 -20.63 7.89 23.21
C LEU A 421 -20.66 6.77 24.27
N SER A 422 -20.67 7.12 25.56
CA SER A 422 -20.72 6.15 26.66
C SER A 422 -22.06 5.41 26.72
N LEU A 423 -23.12 6.00 26.15
CA LEU A 423 -24.47 5.44 26.14
C LEU A 423 -24.78 4.62 24.88
N LEU A 424 -23.92 4.63 23.86
CA LEU A 424 -24.17 3.94 22.58
C LEU A 424 -24.26 2.42 22.69
N THR A 425 -23.76 1.82 23.78
CA THR A 425 -23.86 0.37 24.02
C THR A 425 -25.05 -0.02 24.90
N SER A 426 -25.58 0.91 25.70
CA SER A 426 -26.57 0.65 26.75
C SER A 426 -27.93 1.31 26.51
N SER A 427 -28.01 2.32 25.64
CA SER A 427 -29.21 3.13 25.40
C SER A 427 -29.66 3.07 23.94
N HIS A 428 -30.82 2.44 23.70
CA HIS A 428 -31.47 2.49 22.39
C HIS A 428 -31.85 3.92 21.97
N LEU A 429 -32.17 4.80 22.94
CA LEU A 429 -32.50 6.19 22.65
C LEU A 429 -31.31 6.97 22.07
N GLU A 430 -30.10 6.73 22.60
CA GLU A 430 -28.90 7.41 22.10
C GLU A 430 -28.48 6.85 20.74
N LEU A 431 -28.70 5.54 20.51
CA LEU A 431 -28.50 4.91 19.20
C LEU A 431 -29.45 5.49 18.12
N ASP A 432 -30.72 5.70 18.46
CA ASP A 432 -31.70 6.36 17.58
C ASP A 432 -31.34 7.82 17.31
N LYS A 433 -30.80 8.51 18.31
CA LYS A 433 -30.32 9.88 18.18
C LYS A 433 -29.12 9.96 17.25
N LEU A 434 -28.17 9.02 17.35
CA LEU A 434 -27.05 8.87 16.42
C LEU A 434 -27.56 8.66 14.99
N LYS A 435 -28.49 7.73 14.78
CA LYS A 435 -29.10 7.48 13.46
C LYS A 435 -29.70 8.76 12.87
N LYS A 436 -30.54 9.45 13.65
CA LYS A 436 -31.20 10.70 13.22
C LYS A 436 -30.18 11.79 12.90
N ALA A 437 -29.12 11.93 13.69
CA ALA A 437 -28.05 12.88 13.44
C ALA A 437 -27.33 12.58 12.12
N SER A 438 -26.88 11.34 11.95
CA SER A 438 -26.16 10.88 10.75
C SER A 438 -27.01 10.95 9.46
N THR A 439 -28.33 10.75 9.55
CA THR A 439 -29.24 10.88 8.40
C THR A 439 -29.61 12.33 8.08
N SER A 440 -29.89 13.15 9.09
CA SER A 440 -30.46 14.50 8.86
C SER A 440 -29.44 15.63 8.83
N TRP A 441 -28.32 15.47 9.52
CA TRP A 441 -27.24 16.47 9.56
C TRP A 441 -25.95 15.94 8.95
N GLY A 442 -25.77 14.62 8.90
CA GLY A 442 -24.52 14.03 8.45
C GLY A 442 -23.35 14.26 9.40
N CYS A 443 -23.61 14.84 10.56
CA CYS A 443 -22.59 15.17 11.55
C CYS A 443 -23.21 15.32 12.94
N PHE A 444 -22.36 15.22 13.96
CA PHE A 444 -22.74 15.35 15.36
C PHE A 444 -21.54 15.70 16.25
N GLN A 445 -21.80 16.26 17.43
CA GLN A 445 -20.77 16.50 18.44
C GLN A 445 -20.76 15.36 19.45
N ALA A 446 -19.65 14.64 19.55
CA ALA A 446 -19.48 13.54 20.48
C ALA A 446 -18.96 14.04 21.82
N ILE A 447 -19.62 13.65 22.92
CA ILE A 447 -19.18 13.86 24.31
C ILE A 447 -19.00 12.50 25.00
N ASN A 448 -18.36 12.51 26.19
CA ASN A 448 -18.13 11.30 26.99
C ASN A 448 -17.47 10.18 26.16
N HIS A 449 -16.59 10.56 25.23
CA HIS A 449 -15.86 9.65 24.33
C HIS A 449 -14.62 9.02 24.98
N GLY A 450 -14.36 9.31 26.27
CA GLY A 450 -13.26 8.69 27.02
C GLY A 450 -11.89 9.33 26.83
N ILE A 451 -11.80 10.52 26.21
CA ILE A 451 -10.56 11.31 26.15
C ILE A 451 -10.69 12.46 27.15
N GLU A 452 -9.73 12.61 28.05
CA GLU A 452 -9.73 13.70 29.03
C GLU A 452 -9.56 15.07 28.35
N GLY A 453 -10.31 16.08 28.81
CA GLY A 453 -10.22 17.45 28.26
C GLY A 453 -8.82 18.05 28.38
N SER A 454 -8.09 17.76 29.45
CA SER A 454 -6.69 18.14 29.65
C SER A 454 -5.76 17.58 28.56
N PHE A 455 -6.02 16.37 28.09
CA PHE A 455 -5.27 15.76 26.99
C PHE A 455 -5.63 16.39 25.64
N LEU A 456 -6.91 16.71 25.40
CA LEU A 456 -7.31 17.47 24.20
C LEU A 456 -6.66 18.85 24.17
N ASP A 457 -6.53 19.52 25.32
CA ASP A 457 -5.79 20.78 25.44
C ASP A 457 -4.31 20.61 25.08
N LYS A 458 -3.68 19.50 25.49
CA LYS A 458 -2.31 19.16 25.10
C LYS A 458 -2.16 18.96 23.58
N VAL A 459 -3.13 18.32 22.93
CA VAL A 459 -3.15 18.15 21.46
C VAL A 459 -3.26 19.52 20.75
N ARG A 460 -4.14 20.40 21.24
CA ARG A 460 -4.24 21.78 20.73
C ARG A 460 -2.95 22.55 20.94
N GLU A 461 -2.31 22.39 22.09
CA GLU A 461 -1.06 23.04 22.44
C GLU A 461 0.08 22.64 21.52
N VAL A 462 0.33 21.34 21.30
CA VAL A 462 1.41 20.93 20.38
C VAL A 462 1.15 21.40 18.94
N SER A 463 -0.13 21.47 18.53
CA SER A 463 -0.53 22.02 17.23
C SER A 463 -0.19 23.51 17.12
N ARG A 464 -0.53 24.29 18.15
CA ARG A 464 -0.22 25.72 18.23
C ARG A 464 1.28 25.98 18.26
N LEU A 465 2.01 25.29 19.12
CA LEU A 465 3.47 25.40 19.22
C LEU A 465 4.16 25.10 17.89
N PHE A 466 3.65 24.13 17.12
CA PHE A 466 4.15 23.87 15.77
C PHE A 466 3.95 25.07 14.83
N PHE A 467 2.73 25.65 14.76
CA PHE A 467 2.47 26.79 13.88
C PHE A 467 3.16 28.09 14.32
N ASP A 468 3.52 28.19 15.60
CA ASP A 468 4.31 29.31 16.16
C ASP A 468 5.81 29.20 15.83
N LEU A 469 6.29 28.06 15.29
CA LEU A 469 7.68 27.91 14.87
C LEU A 469 8.05 28.90 13.74
N PRO A 470 9.35 29.24 13.61
CA PRO A 470 9.86 30.00 12.48
C PRO A 470 9.45 29.38 11.13
N ALA A 471 9.19 30.22 10.13
CA ALA A 471 8.79 29.77 8.79
C ALA A 471 9.79 28.77 8.19
N GLU A 472 11.09 28.98 8.39
CA GLU A 472 12.14 28.08 7.91
C GLU A 472 12.02 26.67 8.48
N GLU A 473 11.76 26.52 9.80
CA GLU A 473 11.58 25.21 10.42
C GLU A 473 10.34 24.48 9.89
N LYS A 474 9.25 25.22 9.64
CA LYS A 474 8.03 24.64 9.08
C LYS A 474 8.23 24.26 7.61
N LYS A 475 8.89 25.11 6.82
CA LYS A 475 9.20 24.86 5.38
C LYS A 475 10.14 23.67 5.18
N CYS A 476 11.00 23.35 6.14
CA CYS A 476 11.79 22.09 6.12
C CYS A 476 10.92 20.83 6.10
N LEU A 477 9.64 20.93 6.48
CA LEU A 477 8.67 19.83 6.43
C LEU A 477 7.80 19.88 5.17
N SER A 478 8.21 20.62 4.14
CA SER A 478 7.50 20.72 2.86
C SER A 478 8.35 20.13 1.73
N GLU A 479 7.69 19.53 0.74
CA GLU A 479 8.33 18.99 -0.46
C GLU A 479 7.50 19.35 -1.68
N GLU A 480 8.16 19.66 -2.79
CA GLU A 480 7.48 20.05 -4.02
C GLU A 480 6.70 18.85 -4.58
N ASN A 481 5.45 19.09 -4.99
CA ASN A 481 4.53 18.07 -5.52
C ASN A 481 4.14 16.96 -4.54
N ASP A 482 4.36 17.13 -3.23
CA ASP A 482 3.85 16.22 -2.21
C ASP A 482 2.62 16.78 -1.48
N VAL A 483 1.69 15.90 -1.13
CA VAL A 483 0.50 16.26 -0.36
C VAL A 483 0.77 16.25 1.14
N GLU A 484 1.71 15.43 1.61
CA GLU A 484 2.12 15.40 3.02
C GLU A 484 3.10 16.54 3.35
N GLY A 485 3.16 16.90 4.64
CA GLY A 485 3.99 17.98 5.12
C GLY A 485 3.27 19.30 5.31
N TYR A 486 4.06 20.33 5.59
CA TYR A 486 3.61 21.70 5.80
C TYR A 486 3.42 22.43 4.47
N GLY A 487 2.34 23.20 4.34
CA GLY A 487 2.12 24.05 3.18
C GLY A 487 0.63 24.33 2.93
N ASN A 488 0.32 24.70 1.70
CA ASN A 488 -1.03 24.90 1.21
C ASN A 488 -1.49 23.69 0.39
N ASP A 489 -2.78 23.60 0.07
CA ASP A 489 -3.26 22.61 -0.90
C ASP A 489 -2.66 22.85 -2.30
N MET A 490 -2.50 21.78 -3.07
CA MET A 490 -1.83 21.83 -4.38
C MET A 490 -2.55 22.79 -5.33
N VAL A 491 -1.74 23.50 -6.13
CA VAL A 491 -2.19 24.48 -7.11
C VAL A 491 -2.07 23.86 -8.50
N PHE A 492 -3.21 23.64 -9.15
CA PHE A 492 -3.28 22.99 -10.45
C PHE A 492 -3.39 23.96 -11.63
N SER A 493 -3.71 25.22 -11.35
CA SER A 493 -3.82 26.27 -12.37
C SER A 493 -3.53 27.66 -11.80
N ASP A 494 -3.16 28.59 -12.68
CA ASP A 494 -2.88 29.99 -12.32
C ASP A 494 -4.15 30.73 -11.84
N ASP A 495 -5.32 30.32 -12.32
CA ASP A 495 -6.62 30.89 -11.98
C ASP A 495 -7.31 30.22 -10.77
N GLN A 496 -6.68 29.19 -10.18
CA GLN A 496 -7.22 28.52 -9.00
C GLN A 496 -7.32 29.48 -7.82
N ILE A 497 -8.53 29.55 -7.24
CA ILE A 497 -8.79 30.22 -5.97
C ILE A 497 -8.24 29.39 -4.81
N LEU A 498 -7.48 30.04 -3.94
CA LEU A 498 -6.77 29.46 -2.81
C LEU A 498 -7.54 29.69 -1.50
N ASP A 499 -7.38 28.75 -0.59
CA ASP A 499 -7.96 28.79 0.75
C ASP A 499 -7.08 29.64 1.69
N TRP A 500 -7.71 30.40 2.61
CA TRP A 500 -7.02 31.20 3.62
C TRP A 500 -6.61 30.33 4.82
N THR A 501 -5.76 29.33 4.58
CA THR A 501 -5.29 28.37 5.58
C THR A 501 -3.87 27.92 5.27
N ASP A 502 -3.06 27.79 6.30
CA ASP A 502 -1.87 26.95 6.25
C ASP A 502 -2.24 25.57 6.83
N ARG A 503 -1.59 24.50 6.38
CA ARG A 503 -1.82 23.15 6.91
C ARG A 503 -0.52 22.39 7.17
N LEU A 504 -0.59 21.44 8.11
CA LEU A 504 0.32 20.30 8.21
C LEU A 504 -0.50 19.03 7.98
N TYR A 505 -0.11 18.24 6.98
CA TYR A 505 -0.84 17.05 6.55
C TYR A 505 0.03 15.81 6.72
N LEU A 506 -0.39 14.87 7.57
CA LEU A 506 0.44 13.73 7.96
C LEU A 506 -0.35 12.43 7.79
N THR A 507 0.23 11.45 7.12
CA THR A 507 -0.20 10.06 7.29
C THR A 507 0.17 9.64 8.71
N VAL A 508 -0.84 9.33 9.54
CA VAL A 508 -0.66 8.99 10.96
C VAL A 508 -0.95 7.53 11.29
N PHE A 509 -1.69 6.83 10.43
CA PHE A 509 -1.89 5.39 10.55
C PHE A 509 -2.07 4.76 9.15
N PRO A 510 -1.56 3.53 8.90
CA PRO A 510 -0.81 2.69 9.83
C PRO A 510 0.63 3.22 10.06
N LYS A 511 1.26 2.82 11.18
CA LYS A 511 2.56 3.38 11.62
C LYS A 511 3.69 3.19 10.60
N ASP A 512 3.64 2.11 9.83
CA ASP A 512 4.58 1.79 8.75
C ASP A 512 4.40 2.65 7.49
N GLN A 513 3.30 3.39 7.37
CA GLN A 513 3.09 4.38 6.29
C GLN A 513 3.40 5.81 6.73
N GLN A 514 3.81 6.05 7.98
CA GLN A 514 4.18 7.37 8.46
C GLN A 514 5.49 7.84 7.81
N ARG A 515 5.45 8.95 7.08
CA ARG A 515 6.65 9.57 6.50
C ARG A 515 7.27 10.55 7.49
N LEU A 516 8.09 10.04 8.41
CA LEU A 516 8.64 10.80 9.54
C LEU A 516 9.42 12.07 9.15
N LYS A 517 9.90 12.19 7.90
CA LYS A 517 10.52 13.42 7.40
C LYS A 517 9.61 14.65 7.48
N PHE A 518 8.30 14.46 7.41
CA PHE A 518 7.31 15.54 7.52
C PHE A 518 6.83 15.78 8.95
N TRP A 519 7.24 14.95 9.89
CA TRP A 519 6.82 15.08 11.28
C TRP A 519 7.67 16.14 12.00
N PRO A 520 7.04 17.10 12.69
CA PRO A 520 7.77 18.10 13.44
C PRO A 520 8.63 17.45 14.53
N LYS A 521 9.90 17.86 14.60
CA LYS A 521 10.79 17.55 15.74
C LYS A 521 10.54 18.48 16.93
N ASN A 522 10.01 19.68 16.65
CA ASN A 522 9.61 20.66 17.64
C ASN A 522 8.08 20.88 17.52
N PRO A 523 7.33 20.93 18.64
CA PRO A 523 7.79 20.61 19.99
C PRO A 523 8.20 19.13 20.12
N THR A 524 9.13 18.81 21.03
CA THR A 524 9.76 17.47 21.13
C THR A 524 8.78 16.35 21.46
N ASN A 525 7.63 16.68 22.04
CA ASN A 525 6.55 15.75 22.36
C ASN A 525 5.45 15.70 21.29
N PHE A 526 5.58 16.41 20.16
CA PHE A 526 4.53 16.48 19.12
C PHE A 526 4.12 15.08 18.66
N LYS A 527 5.10 14.26 18.26
CA LYS A 527 4.85 12.91 17.77
C LYS A 527 4.16 12.02 18.79
N GLU A 528 4.64 12.02 20.03
CA GLU A 528 4.08 11.20 21.12
C GLU A 528 2.62 11.57 21.39
N VAL A 529 2.32 12.86 21.51
CA VAL A 529 0.97 13.37 21.77
C VAL A 529 0.02 13.02 20.63
N VAL A 530 0.47 13.18 19.38
CA VAL A 530 -0.33 12.85 18.20
C VAL A 530 -0.55 11.35 18.09
N ASP A 531 0.49 10.51 18.25
CA ASP A 531 0.34 9.05 18.21
C ASP A 531 -0.66 8.55 19.29
N ASP A 532 -0.61 9.12 20.49
CA ASP A 532 -1.53 8.76 21.58
C ASP A 532 -2.98 9.25 21.31
N TYR A 533 -3.16 10.43 20.72
CA TYR A 533 -4.46 10.92 20.28
C TYR A 533 -5.05 10.03 19.17
N ILE A 534 -4.25 9.67 18.16
CA ILE A 534 -4.69 8.82 17.05
C ILE A 534 -5.08 7.42 17.55
N SER A 535 -4.34 6.85 18.49
CA SER A 535 -4.71 5.57 19.10
C SER A 535 -6.09 5.61 19.78
N LYS A 536 -6.44 6.75 20.42
CA LYS A 536 -7.76 6.94 21.03
C LYS A 536 -8.86 7.14 19.97
N ILE A 537 -8.58 7.90 18.91
CA ILE A 537 -9.52 8.09 17.78
C ILE A 537 -9.82 6.77 17.08
N GLU A 538 -8.83 5.88 16.92
CA GLU A 538 -9.03 4.55 16.33
C GLU A 538 -10.05 3.72 17.12
N LEU A 539 -9.94 3.71 18.45
CA LEU A 539 -10.89 3.01 19.33
C LEU A 539 -12.30 3.60 19.20
N ILE A 540 -12.42 4.93 19.21
CA ILE A 540 -13.71 5.61 19.05
C ILE A 540 -14.34 5.30 17.69
N ASN A 541 -13.54 5.29 16.62
CA ASN A 541 -14.01 4.97 15.28
C ASN A 541 -14.61 3.57 15.19
N GLN A 542 -13.99 2.57 15.83
CA GLN A 542 -14.55 1.21 15.91
C GLN A 542 -15.89 1.18 16.65
N VAL A 543 -16.02 1.90 17.76
CA VAL A 543 -17.27 2.01 18.52
C VAL A 543 -18.38 2.62 17.65
N ILE A 544 -18.07 3.69 16.90
CA ILE A 544 -19.05 4.37 16.05
C ILE A 544 -19.47 3.48 14.87
N LEU A 545 -18.54 2.81 14.19
CA LEU A 545 -18.84 1.87 13.10
C LEU A 545 -19.83 0.78 13.55
N LYS A 546 -19.63 0.24 14.75
CA LYS A 546 -20.54 -0.74 15.36
C LYS A 546 -21.88 -0.14 15.77
N ALA A 547 -21.88 1.09 16.29
CA ALA A 547 -23.10 1.79 16.67
C ALA A 547 -23.97 2.11 15.45
N VAL A 548 -23.38 2.58 14.34
CA VAL A 548 -24.17 2.87 13.13
C VAL A 548 -24.77 1.60 12.51
N ALA A 549 -24.05 0.48 12.51
CA ALA A 549 -24.58 -0.81 12.09
C ALA A 549 -25.81 -1.23 12.92
N ARG A 550 -25.69 -1.20 14.26
CA ARG A 550 -26.80 -1.52 15.17
C ARG A 550 -27.98 -0.56 15.01
N SER A 551 -27.73 0.72 14.76
CA SER A 551 -28.79 1.71 14.54
C SER A 551 -29.63 1.44 13.28
N LEU A 552 -29.07 0.67 12.34
CA LEU A 552 -29.75 0.19 11.13
C LEU A 552 -30.33 -1.22 11.30
N ASN A 553 -30.29 -1.80 12.51
CA ASN A 553 -30.70 -3.18 12.79
C ASN A 553 -29.92 -4.22 11.95
N LEU A 554 -28.64 -3.95 11.68
CA LEU A 554 -27.76 -4.88 10.98
C LEU A 554 -26.88 -5.65 11.95
N GLU A 555 -26.18 -6.67 11.45
CA GLU A 555 -25.08 -7.31 12.18
C GLU A 555 -24.04 -6.24 12.58
N GLU A 556 -23.60 -6.29 13.83
CA GLU A 556 -22.85 -5.20 14.49
C GLU A 556 -21.55 -4.85 13.76
N ASN A 557 -20.87 -5.82 13.15
CA ASN A 557 -19.58 -5.64 12.54
C ASN A 557 -19.67 -5.35 11.03
N CYS A 558 -20.84 -5.35 10.39
CA CYS A 558 -20.93 -5.26 8.92
C CYS A 558 -20.25 -3.99 8.34
N PHE A 559 -20.39 -2.83 8.98
CA PHE A 559 -19.65 -1.62 8.61
C PHE A 559 -18.16 -1.73 8.94
N LEU A 560 -17.81 -2.30 10.09
CA LEU A 560 -16.43 -2.47 10.53
C LEU A 560 -15.64 -3.46 9.65
N ASP A 561 -16.30 -4.52 9.18
CA ASP A 561 -15.75 -5.55 8.32
C ASP A 561 -15.50 -5.01 6.92
N GLN A 562 -16.43 -4.20 6.38
CA GLN A 562 -16.20 -3.45 5.15
C GLN A 562 -15.10 -2.39 5.30
N TYR A 563 -15.07 -1.68 6.44
CA TYR A 563 -14.06 -0.67 6.73
C TYR A 563 -12.64 -1.27 6.84
N GLY A 564 -12.51 -2.43 7.49
CA GLY A 564 -11.24 -3.12 7.72
C GLY A 564 -10.57 -2.71 9.05
N THR A 565 -10.13 -3.68 9.85
CA THR A 565 -9.66 -3.47 11.23
C THR A 565 -8.15 -3.46 11.41
N THR A 566 -7.37 -3.77 10.37
CA THR A 566 -5.90 -3.94 10.49
C THR A 566 -5.08 -3.17 9.46
N SER A 567 -5.76 -2.41 8.60
CA SER A 567 -5.17 -1.76 7.41
C SER A 567 -5.95 -0.50 6.99
N SER A 568 -6.75 0.07 7.89
CA SER A 568 -7.37 1.38 7.68
C SER A 568 -6.28 2.44 7.58
N LYS A 569 -6.52 3.48 6.79
CA LYS A 569 -5.61 4.63 6.69
C LYS A 569 -6.19 5.77 7.52
N MET A 570 -5.38 6.36 8.41
CA MET A 570 -5.73 7.60 9.08
C MET A 570 -4.75 8.69 8.69
N VAL A 571 -5.31 9.85 8.36
CA VAL A 571 -4.54 11.03 7.98
C VAL A 571 -4.97 12.18 8.87
N ALA A 572 -4.00 12.88 9.44
CA ALA A 572 -4.20 14.05 10.26
C ALA A 572 -3.93 15.32 9.45
N ARG A 573 -4.89 16.23 9.43
CA ARG A 573 -4.77 17.58 8.87
C ARG A 573 -4.90 18.59 9.99
N PHE A 574 -3.78 19.19 10.35
CA PHE A 574 -3.72 20.35 11.23
C PHE A 574 -3.94 21.58 10.37
N ASN A 575 -4.98 22.36 10.66
CA ASN A 575 -5.29 23.59 9.95
C ASN A 575 -5.01 24.79 10.84
N TYR A 576 -4.35 25.79 10.27
CA TYR A 576 -4.14 27.10 10.87
C TYR A 576 -4.78 28.16 9.99
N TYR A 577 -5.77 28.86 10.54
CA TYR A 577 -6.46 29.96 9.87
C TYR A 577 -6.00 31.28 10.52
N PRO A 578 -5.13 32.05 9.86
CA PRO A 578 -4.72 33.36 10.37
C PRO A 578 -5.92 34.33 10.38
N PRO A 579 -5.92 35.36 11.26
CA PRO A 579 -6.86 36.47 11.14
C PRO A 579 -6.80 37.08 9.73
N CYS A 580 -7.95 37.43 9.16
CA CYS A 580 -8.04 38.04 7.85
C CYS A 580 -8.76 39.39 7.94
N PRO A 581 -8.16 40.51 7.45
CA PRO A 581 -8.83 41.81 7.37
C PRO A 581 -10.04 41.84 6.43
N TRP A 582 -10.16 40.86 5.52
CA TRP A 582 -11.22 40.76 4.51
C TRP A 582 -12.00 39.44 4.62
N PRO A 583 -12.59 39.13 5.79
CA PRO A 583 -13.24 37.83 6.03
C PRO A 583 -14.46 37.59 5.14
N ASP A 584 -15.03 38.65 4.56
CA ASP A 584 -16.18 38.59 3.64
C ASP A 584 -15.75 38.43 2.16
N LYS A 585 -14.45 38.27 1.89
CA LYS A 585 -13.89 38.05 0.55
C LYS A 585 -13.15 36.72 0.41
N VAL A 586 -12.78 36.10 1.51
CA VAL A 586 -11.99 34.87 1.55
C VAL A 586 -12.75 33.79 2.31
N VAL A 587 -12.33 32.54 2.12
CA VAL A 587 -12.82 31.40 2.90
C VAL A 587 -11.59 30.68 3.44
N GLY A 588 -11.67 30.23 4.69
CA GLY A 588 -10.56 29.50 5.33
C GLY A 588 -10.38 28.12 4.72
N LEU A 589 -11.49 27.40 4.48
CA LEU A 589 -11.51 26.15 3.73
C LEU A 589 -12.82 26.08 2.94
N LYS A 590 -12.73 26.02 1.62
CA LYS A 590 -13.88 26.01 0.70
C LYS A 590 -14.92 24.90 0.99
N PRO A 591 -16.17 25.06 0.52
CA PRO A 591 -17.19 24.02 0.60
C PRO A 591 -16.72 22.68 0.02
N HIS A 592 -16.84 21.62 0.80
CA HIS A 592 -16.51 20.26 0.37
C HIS A 592 -17.24 19.20 1.20
N THR A 593 -17.19 17.96 0.72
CA THR A 593 -17.53 16.75 1.50
C THR A 593 -16.29 15.92 1.76
N ASP A 594 -16.31 15.15 2.85
CA ASP A 594 -15.17 14.33 3.24
C ASP A 594 -15.21 12.98 2.54
N GLY A 595 -14.13 12.63 1.85
CA GLY A 595 -13.99 11.33 1.19
C GLY A 595 -13.69 10.17 2.14
N SER A 596 -13.66 10.41 3.45
CA SER A 596 -13.40 9.43 4.51
C SER A 596 -14.64 8.57 4.81
N ALA A 597 -14.54 7.67 5.78
CA ALA A 597 -15.70 7.03 6.39
C ALA A 597 -16.26 7.92 7.49
N PHE A 598 -15.40 8.30 8.43
CA PHE A 598 -15.67 9.34 9.42
C PHE A 598 -14.49 10.30 9.50
N THR A 599 -14.78 11.57 9.77
CA THR A 599 -13.76 12.58 10.09
C THR A 599 -13.97 13.05 11.52
N PHE A 600 -12.91 12.98 12.33
CA PHE A 600 -12.90 13.46 13.71
C PHE A 600 -12.23 14.83 13.75
N VAL A 601 -12.98 15.86 14.07
CA VAL A 601 -12.51 17.24 14.13
C VAL A 601 -12.43 17.68 15.58
N LEU A 602 -11.19 17.86 16.06
CA LEU A 602 -10.92 18.62 17.27
C LEU A 602 -10.92 20.10 16.91
N GLN A 603 -12.00 20.78 17.28
CA GLN A 603 -12.13 22.22 17.07
C GLN A 603 -11.20 23.00 18.01
N ASP A 604 -10.94 24.25 17.61
CA ASP A 604 -10.39 25.27 18.50
C ASP A 604 -11.21 25.35 19.78
N LYS A 605 -10.56 25.74 20.88
CA LYS A 605 -11.20 25.81 22.19
C LYS A 605 -12.15 27.01 22.31
N GLU A 606 -11.86 28.09 21.60
CA GLU A 606 -12.56 29.38 21.78
C GLU A 606 -12.98 30.03 20.46
N VAL A 607 -12.36 29.65 19.33
CA VAL A 607 -12.60 30.31 18.04
C VAL A 607 -13.46 29.46 17.10
N GLU A 608 -14.71 29.84 16.95
CA GLU A 608 -15.63 29.24 15.98
C GLU A 608 -15.21 29.51 14.53
N GLY A 609 -15.71 28.71 13.59
CA GLY A 609 -15.44 28.91 12.16
C GLY A 609 -15.96 27.81 11.26
N LEU A 610 -16.16 26.60 11.79
CA LEU A 610 -16.74 25.50 11.02
C LEU A 610 -18.23 25.78 10.74
N GLN A 611 -18.64 25.57 9.49
CA GLN A 611 -20.03 25.69 9.07
C GLN A 611 -20.46 24.48 8.25
N VAL A 612 -21.71 24.05 8.40
CA VAL A 612 -22.32 22.94 7.66
C VAL A 612 -23.49 23.45 6.84
N LEU A 613 -23.60 23.01 5.60
CA LEU A 613 -24.72 23.31 4.71
C LEU A 613 -25.85 22.32 4.95
N LYS A 614 -27.03 22.85 5.26
CA LYS A 614 -28.25 22.06 5.42
C LYS A 614 -29.45 22.81 4.82
N ASP A 615 -30.24 22.12 4.01
CA ASP A 615 -31.44 22.68 3.37
C ASP A 615 -31.16 24.02 2.65
N GLY A 616 -30.01 24.10 1.96
CA GLY A 616 -29.56 25.29 1.23
C GLY A 616 -29.08 26.45 2.12
N LYS A 617 -28.90 26.24 3.42
CA LYS A 617 -28.45 27.26 4.37
C LYS A 617 -27.22 26.83 5.14
N TRP A 618 -26.30 27.76 5.33
CA TRP A 618 -25.11 27.55 6.15
C TRP A 618 -25.44 27.74 7.63
N PHE A 619 -25.03 26.80 8.46
CA PHE A 619 -25.16 26.85 9.91
C PHE A 619 -23.79 26.73 10.58
N GLY A 620 -23.50 27.62 11.53
CA GLY A 620 -22.28 27.57 12.32
C GLY A 620 -22.30 26.43 13.32
N VAL A 621 -21.21 25.67 13.40
CA VAL A 621 -21.03 24.60 14.38
C VAL A 621 -20.51 25.22 15.68
N PRO A 622 -21.30 25.23 16.77
CA PRO A 622 -20.85 25.82 18.02
C PRO A 622 -19.77 24.94 18.66
N ILE A 623 -18.92 25.56 19.49
CA ILE A 623 -17.95 24.83 20.31
C ILE A 623 -18.66 24.27 21.54
N VAL A 624 -18.69 22.93 21.68
CA VAL A 624 -19.06 22.26 22.92
C VAL A 624 -17.78 21.85 23.67
N PRO A 625 -17.64 22.19 24.97
CA PRO A 625 -16.46 21.84 25.75
C PRO A 625 -16.13 20.35 25.67
N ASP A 626 -14.86 20.05 25.44
CA ASP A 626 -14.29 18.71 25.29
C ASP A 626 -14.90 17.83 24.19
N ALA A 627 -15.83 18.33 23.38
CA ALA A 627 -16.46 17.53 22.35
C ALA A 627 -15.57 17.37 21.10
N LEU A 628 -15.70 16.21 20.45
CA LEU A 628 -15.20 15.98 19.10
C LEU A 628 -16.33 16.17 18.10
N MET A 629 -16.14 16.99 17.08
CA MET A 629 -17.09 17.07 15.97
C MET A 629 -16.82 15.92 15.01
N ILE A 630 -17.85 15.12 14.70
CA ILE A 630 -17.73 13.94 13.85
C ILE A 630 -18.58 14.12 12.60
N ASN A 631 -17.94 14.08 11.43
CA ASN A 631 -18.59 14.10 10.14
C ASN A 631 -18.72 12.68 9.58
N VAL A 632 -19.88 12.36 9.04
CA VAL A 632 -20.09 11.20 8.18
C VAL A 632 -19.44 11.52 6.83
N GLY A 633 -18.50 10.69 6.40
CA GLY A 633 -17.87 10.82 5.10
C GLY A 633 -18.64 10.09 3.99
N GLU A 634 -18.27 10.38 2.74
CA GLU A 634 -18.89 9.83 1.53
C GLU A 634 -18.92 8.30 1.52
N GLN A 635 -17.91 7.66 2.13
CA GLN A 635 -17.81 6.21 2.17
C GLN A 635 -18.90 5.57 3.05
N ILE A 636 -19.26 6.20 4.18
CA ILE A 636 -20.40 5.73 4.99
C ILE A 636 -21.74 6.02 4.32
N GLU A 637 -21.84 7.13 3.57
CA GLU A 637 -23.03 7.36 2.73
C GLU A 637 -23.22 6.24 1.71
N ILE A 638 -22.16 5.80 1.04
CA ILE A 638 -22.21 4.65 0.12
C ILE A 638 -22.56 3.36 0.85
N MET A 639 -21.84 3.03 1.93
CA MET A 639 -22.04 1.78 2.68
C MET A 639 -23.44 1.67 3.28
N SER A 640 -24.03 2.80 3.67
CA SER A 640 -25.39 2.88 4.19
C SER A 640 -26.47 2.96 3.11
N ASN A 641 -26.12 2.75 1.83
CA ASN A 641 -27.01 2.90 0.69
C ASN A 641 -27.73 4.26 0.66
N GLY A 642 -27.06 5.33 1.08
CA GLY A 642 -27.61 6.68 1.10
C GLY A 642 -28.44 7.06 2.32
N ILE A 643 -28.56 6.18 3.33
CA ILE A 643 -29.33 6.45 4.56
C ILE A 643 -28.62 7.50 5.41
N PHE A 644 -27.31 7.40 5.58
CA PHE A 644 -26.49 8.44 6.20
C PHE A 644 -25.97 9.39 5.14
N LYS A 645 -25.85 10.66 5.49
CA LYS A 645 -25.51 11.73 4.55
C LYS A 645 -24.14 12.30 4.86
N SER A 646 -23.29 12.44 3.85
CA SER A 646 -22.08 13.22 3.97
C SER A 646 -22.42 14.70 3.83
N PRO A 647 -22.15 15.55 4.84
CA PRO A 647 -22.53 16.95 4.79
C PRO A 647 -21.50 17.78 4.02
N VAL A 648 -21.99 18.72 3.20
CA VAL A 648 -21.15 19.79 2.66
C VAL A 648 -20.83 20.75 3.80
N HIS A 649 -19.56 21.05 3.99
CA HIS A 649 -19.09 21.91 5.08
C HIS A 649 -17.93 22.81 4.61
N ARG A 650 -17.68 23.89 5.34
CA ARG A 650 -16.63 24.88 5.07
C ARG A 650 -16.06 25.43 6.37
N ALA A 651 -14.90 26.08 6.31
CA ALA A 651 -14.35 26.84 7.43
C ALA A 651 -14.23 28.32 7.08
N MET A 652 -14.79 29.18 7.94
CA MET A 652 -14.69 30.63 7.83
C MET A 652 -13.53 31.17 8.65
N VAL A 653 -13.05 32.34 8.24
CA VAL A 653 -12.04 33.12 8.96
C VAL A 653 -12.69 34.32 9.63
N ASN A 654 -11.98 34.98 10.53
CA ASN A 654 -12.43 36.19 11.20
C ASN A 654 -11.29 37.23 11.24
N THR A 655 -11.61 38.46 11.63
CA THR A 655 -10.66 39.58 11.63
C THR A 655 -9.71 39.63 12.82
N LYS A 656 -9.98 38.88 13.89
CA LYS A 656 -9.36 39.11 15.21
C LYS A 656 -8.45 37.99 15.66
N ASN A 657 -8.94 36.76 15.60
CA ASN A 657 -8.34 35.61 16.26
C ASN A 657 -7.93 34.57 15.23
N GLN A 658 -6.71 34.03 15.38
CA GLN A 658 -6.32 32.82 14.67
C GLN A 658 -7.20 31.65 15.14
N ARG A 659 -7.44 30.68 14.26
CA ARG A 659 -8.15 29.45 14.60
C ARG A 659 -7.28 28.25 14.26
N ILE A 660 -7.22 27.27 15.15
CA ILE A 660 -6.55 25.99 14.89
C ILE A 660 -7.56 24.85 14.98
N SER A 661 -7.45 23.88 14.09
CA SER A 661 -8.22 22.63 14.22
C SER A 661 -7.40 21.44 13.75
N LEU A 662 -7.70 20.27 14.30
CA LEU A 662 -7.13 19.00 13.86
C LEU A 662 -8.26 18.11 13.34
N ALA A 663 -8.25 17.82 12.04
CA ALA A 663 -9.13 16.85 11.41
C ALA A 663 -8.38 15.52 11.21
N VAL A 664 -8.95 14.42 11.69
CA VAL A 664 -8.45 13.06 11.46
C VAL A 664 -9.42 12.33 10.55
N PHE A 665 -8.97 12.03 9.33
CA PHE A 665 -9.74 11.32 8.33
C PHE A 665 -9.54 9.81 8.51
N CYS A 666 -10.60 9.10 8.91
CA CYS A 666 -10.59 7.66 9.05
C CYS A 666 -11.09 7.02 7.75
N MET A 667 -10.19 6.44 6.97
CA MET A 667 -10.49 5.80 5.69
C MET A 667 -10.40 4.27 5.82
N PRO A 668 -11.29 3.52 5.15
CA PRO A 668 -11.25 2.08 5.07
C PRO A 668 -10.00 1.65 4.31
N GLN A 669 -9.72 0.36 4.37
CA GLN A 669 -8.59 -0.22 3.64
C GLN A 669 -8.70 0.10 2.14
N THR A 670 -7.72 0.81 1.58
CA THR A 670 -7.72 1.38 0.21
C THR A 670 -7.78 0.34 -0.92
N ILE A 671 -7.69 -0.93 -0.57
CA ILE A 671 -7.60 -2.10 -1.47
C ILE A 671 -8.96 -2.83 -1.56
N LYS A 672 -9.88 -2.55 -0.64
CA LYS A 672 -11.18 -3.22 -0.58
C LYS A 672 -12.25 -2.33 -1.19
N ASP A 673 -13.03 -2.89 -2.10
CA ASP A 673 -14.28 -2.28 -2.54
C ASP A 673 -15.21 -2.06 -1.36
N ILE A 674 -15.69 -0.84 -1.21
CA ILE A 674 -16.84 -0.55 -0.36
C ILE A 674 -18.08 -0.38 -1.22
N GLY A 675 -19.23 -0.73 -0.66
CA GLY A 675 -20.51 -0.61 -1.34
C GLY A 675 -21.66 -0.72 -0.35
N PRO A 676 -22.90 -0.47 -0.80
CA PRO A 676 -24.08 -0.65 0.03
C PRO A 676 -24.06 -2.01 0.74
N VAL A 677 -24.19 -2.01 2.08
CA VAL A 677 -24.29 -3.25 2.87
C VAL A 677 -25.52 -4.03 2.42
N ASP A 678 -25.36 -5.32 2.11
CA ASP A 678 -26.41 -6.14 1.47
C ASP A 678 -27.73 -6.14 2.24
N GLY A 679 -27.69 -6.10 3.59
CA GLY A 679 -28.89 -6.03 4.44
C GLY A 679 -29.72 -4.74 4.29
N LEU A 680 -29.23 -3.74 3.56
CA LEU A 680 -29.93 -2.48 3.28
C LEU A 680 -30.54 -2.44 1.87
N ILE A 681 -30.28 -3.46 1.04
CA ILE A 681 -30.75 -3.55 -0.33
C ILE A 681 -31.98 -4.44 -0.36
N THR A 682 -33.12 -3.87 -0.76
CA THR A 682 -34.39 -4.60 -0.89
C THR A 682 -35.11 -4.14 -2.16
N ASP A 683 -36.21 -4.81 -2.53
CA ASP A 683 -37.07 -4.35 -3.64
C ASP A 683 -37.63 -2.94 -3.42
N VAL A 684 -37.75 -2.51 -2.14
CA VAL A 684 -38.26 -1.19 -1.74
C VAL A 684 -37.13 -0.17 -1.58
N THR A 685 -35.92 -0.64 -1.27
CA THR A 685 -34.69 0.17 -1.12
C THR A 685 -33.64 -0.35 -2.09
N PRO A 686 -33.78 -0.05 -3.40
CA PRO A 686 -32.85 -0.55 -4.41
C PRO A 686 -31.44 -0.03 -4.15
N ARG A 687 -30.46 -0.72 -4.72
CA ARG A 687 -29.05 -0.32 -4.67
C ARG A 687 -28.89 1.04 -5.35
N LEU A 688 -28.42 2.05 -4.61
CA LEU A 688 -28.20 3.40 -5.13
C LEU A 688 -26.75 3.63 -5.59
N TYR A 689 -25.81 2.87 -5.04
CA TYR A 689 -24.38 3.04 -5.31
C TYR A 689 -23.74 1.74 -5.81
N LYS A 690 -22.79 1.89 -6.74
CA LYS A 690 -21.91 0.81 -7.18
C LYS A 690 -20.86 0.52 -6.11
N ASN A 691 -20.22 -0.65 -6.20
CA ASN A 691 -19.03 -0.93 -5.40
C ASN A 691 -17.86 -0.08 -5.94
N VAL A 692 -17.08 0.52 -5.04
CA VAL A 692 -16.00 1.45 -5.41
C VAL A 692 -14.77 1.18 -4.56
N THR A 693 -13.63 1.04 -5.23
CA THR A 693 -12.32 1.11 -4.60
C THR A 693 -11.89 2.58 -4.49
N PHE A 694 -11.71 3.08 -3.27
CA PHE A 694 -11.24 4.46 -3.06
C PHE A 694 -9.71 4.50 -3.13
N SER A 695 -9.18 4.61 -4.35
CA SER A 695 -7.75 4.83 -4.62
C SER A 695 -7.41 6.32 -4.69
N THR A 696 -6.13 6.65 -4.54
CA THR A 696 -5.59 8.00 -4.74
C THR A 696 -5.96 8.54 -6.13
N ASP A 697 -5.94 7.69 -7.16
CA ASP A 697 -6.33 8.04 -8.54
C ASP A 697 -7.83 8.33 -8.66
N PHE A 698 -8.68 7.56 -7.97
CA PHE A 698 -10.12 7.83 -7.89
C PHE A 698 -10.39 9.21 -7.26
N PHE A 699 -9.59 9.61 -6.26
CA PHE A 699 -9.66 10.95 -5.68
C PHE A 699 -9.18 12.05 -6.65
N PHE A 700 -8.05 11.84 -7.33
CA PHE A 700 -7.47 12.83 -8.24
C PHE A 700 -8.30 13.06 -9.51
N GLN A 701 -8.78 12.00 -10.16
CA GLN A 701 -9.53 12.10 -11.42
C GLN A 701 -10.88 12.82 -11.25
N ASN A 702 -11.55 12.61 -10.12
CA ASN A 702 -12.87 13.19 -9.87
C ASN A 702 -12.78 14.63 -9.33
N ASN A 703 -11.75 14.96 -8.53
CA ASN A 703 -11.53 16.33 -8.06
C ASN A 703 -11.26 17.32 -9.21
N GLN A 704 -10.63 16.87 -10.31
CA GLN A 704 -10.36 17.71 -11.49
C GLN A 704 -11.62 18.03 -12.32
N GLN A 705 -12.71 17.26 -12.17
CA GLN A 705 -13.93 17.41 -12.96
C GLN A 705 -15.00 18.27 -12.28
N GLY A 706 -14.76 18.78 -11.07
CA GLY A 706 -15.69 19.63 -10.33
C GLY A 706 -17.01 18.94 -9.94
N LYS A 707 -17.08 17.60 -10.04
CA LYS A 707 -18.26 16.82 -9.65
C LYS A 707 -18.09 16.26 -8.25
N ARG A 708 -19.18 16.21 -7.48
CA ARG A 708 -19.18 15.51 -6.20
C ARG A 708 -18.82 14.03 -6.44
N ARG A 709 -17.80 13.52 -5.77
CA ARG A 709 -17.28 12.14 -5.97
C ARG A 709 -18.39 11.09 -5.84
N LEU A 710 -19.35 11.31 -4.94
CA LEU A 710 -20.55 10.49 -4.75
C LEU A 710 -21.40 10.32 -6.02
N ASP A 711 -21.47 11.32 -6.90
CA ASP A 711 -22.33 11.26 -8.08
C ASP A 711 -21.77 10.30 -9.14
N VAL A 712 -20.45 10.11 -9.17
CA VAL A 712 -19.80 9.09 -10.01
C VAL A 712 -20.05 7.68 -9.48
N CYS A 713 -20.36 7.54 -8.19
CA CYS A 713 -20.63 6.27 -7.53
C CYS A 713 -22.11 5.83 -7.64
N LYS A 714 -23.02 6.73 -8.00
CA LYS A 714 -24.45 6.41 -8.15
C LYS A 714 -24.69 5.50 -9.37
N ILE A 715 -25.72 4.64 -9.27
CA ILE A 715 -26.20 3.77 -10.35
C ILE A 715 -27.19 4.51 -11.25
#